data_AF-A0A5S3USX3-F1
#
_entry.id   AF-A0A5S3USX3-F1
#
_cell.length_a   1.000
_cell.length_b   1.000
_cell.length_c   1.000
_cell.angle_alpha   90.00
_cell.angle_beta   90.00
_cell.angle_gamma   90.00
#
_symmetry.space_group_name_H-M   'P 1'
#
loop_
_entity.id
_entity.type
_entity.pdbx_description
1 polymer ?
#
loop_
_entity_poly.entity_id
_entity_poly.type
_entity_poly.pdbx_seq_one_letter_code
_entity_poly.pdbx_strand_id
1 'polypeptide(L)'
;MLVVVWLNYDRNDNNPTGLTMNKLSLICLMLFLTCQSALAVHLIGQTHWTMLEQDKYFKSDNTEQYLELDIASVRATLQTLNMVDMVLPLPNGQFVTFRLVPNQVMAPELAKKYPEIRTFKGVEVGKPQNQGTFDLSPRGFYGMFEHQGQTVYIDPQSALNNYRSYVFNPAVHHDHAQDIKRHRAIRFPGISDSMANKPEGLMQTSQISEQIVYRLAVAATGEYTAYHGGTRQLGLAAVVTMVNRVNQVYARDLGVTFQLVANNDQIIFVDADTDPFTNTDEDINGDTISQAIENVMSDTDYDIGHLVVTSGGGVAGLGVVCSTQKAAGLTGSPIPETDAFYIDYVAHEIGHQLGAEHTFNGLVGACQGNRSGLSAYEPGSGSTIMGYTGICGEQDLQQNSDPFFHLHSIEQMVAVTRQGVGSTCGARTNLTNQSPVVDAGSDFTIPARTPFILTGSATDTDSDTLSYSWQQFDLGSATNSASQDAIDSGSGPLFRVFNPTMDPVRTFPKLIDILSNSVAYGEVYPTTSRTLNFRLAVRDGQGHVASDTMQVTVVDSQNGFTVTQPDSSSQWLTDTHTVTWDTANTQNAPVSCSRVTISLSTDAGVTFGTSLANGVDNDGQQEVLITSAISTNSARVRVACTDNIFFAINSGNFTINSDGPPDPIVPVFESQSPISVAEDDRVQIKKEDLNFELGLAVDLITLLPGDNYTYTDLTVIPNENYNGTLNVAAFATKDNQNSERFNVEVTVTAVNDAPVVENDSANVEFQAEQVLLTVLSNDTDVDGDVLSISAVDYQGTGTVTIASNGLLYTAGSDFSGSDTIGYTVSDGNGGTASGSVEVIVEAAPVEPDPEPDPQPDPQPDPQTPTQSLDDGGSGGTLFVLLWLLIVGACCRLGVKKNER
;
A
#
# COMPACT_ATOMS: atom_id res chain seq x y z
N MET A 1 7.55 -20.50 17.57
CA MET A 1 8.22 -20.04 18.81
C MET A 1 9.60 -20.69 18.89
N LEU A 2 10.69 -19.99 18.56
CA LEU A 2 12.05 -20.47 18.82
C LEU A 2 13.09 -19.33 18.76
N VAL A 3 13.68 -19.06 19.93
CA VAL A 3 14.96 -18.39 20.25
C VAL A 3 15.70 -17.64 19.12
N VAL A 4 15.78 -16.30 19.26
CA VAL A 4 16.85 -15.48 18.67
C VAL A 4 18.09 -15.57 19.56
N VAL A 5 19.26 -15.85 18.99
CA VAL A 5 20.55 -15.73 19.69
C VAL A 5 21.26 -14.47 19.19
N TRP A 6 21.41 -13.48 20.06
CA TRP A 6 22.25 -12.30 19.80
C TRP A 6 23.73 -12.68 19.80
N LEU A 7 24.48 -12.14 18.84
CA LEU A 7 25.94 -12.09 18.86
C LEU A 7 26.39 -10.62 18.85
N ASN A 8 26.61 -10.06 20.03
CA ASN A 8 27.41 -8.85 20.18
C ASN A 8 28.89 -9.18 19.91
N TYR A 9 29.59 -8.32 19.19
CA TYR A 9 31.03 -8.17 19.34
C TYR A 9 31.46 -6.72 19.17
N ASP A 10 32.45 -6.32 19.95
CA ASP A 10 32.91 -4.93 20.12
C ASP A 10 34.23 -4.68 19.36
N ARG A 11 34.66 -3.43 19.23
CA ARG A 11 35.93 -3.09 18.58
C ARG A 11 37.13 -3.38 19.48
N ASN A 12 38.12 -4.13 18.98
CA ASN A 12 39.52 -3.65 18.80
C ASN A 12 40.49 -4.74 18.26
N ASP A 13 41.54 -4.23 17.59
CA ASP A 13 42.88 -4.80 17.31
C ASP A 13 43.11 -6.20 16.68
N ASN A 14 43.48 -6.16 15.40
CA ASN A 14 44.79 -6.61 14.87
C ASN A 14 45.36 -8.01 15.24
N ASN A 15 44.88 -9.09 14.59
CA ASN A 15 45.78 -10.12 14.01
C ASN A 15 45.04 -11.10 13.04
N PRO A 16 45.61 -11.50 11.88
CA PRO A 16 44.94 -12.39 10.93
C PRO A 16 45.36 -13.87 11.11
N THR A 17 44.74 -14.60 12.06
CA THR A 17 44.93 -16.07 12.18
C THR A 17 43.64 -16.85 12.42
N GLY A 18 43.22 -17.63 11.41
CA GLY A 18 42.48 -18.89 11.58
C GLY A 18 41.05 -18.82 12.13
N LEU A 19 40.07 -18.56 11.25
CA LEU A 19 38.66 -18.86 11.50
C LEU A 19 38.44 -20.38 11.65
N THR A 20 38.54 -20.87 12.89
CA THR A 20 38.22 -22.27 13.23
C THR A 20 36.75 -22.36 13.62
N MET A 21 35.89 -22.80 12.69
CA MET A 21 34.53 -23.22 13.04
C MET A 21 34.62 -24.31 14.09
N ASN A 22 34.04 -24.04 15.27
CA ASN A 22 34.03 -25.01 16.36
C ASN A 22 33.27 -26.27 15.91
N LYS A 23 33.80 -27.46 16.21
CA LYS A 23 33.26 -28.72 15.65
C LYS A 23 31.78 -28.93 15.97
N LEU A 24 31.32 -28.45 17.13
CA LEU A 24 29.90 -28.47 17.51
C LEU A 24 29.02 -27.64 16.57
N SER A 25 29.47 -26.47 16.12
CA SER A 25 28.73 -25.59 15.20
C SER A 25 28.65 -26.19 13.79
N LEU A 26 29.75 -26.81 13.32
CA LEU A 26 29.73 -27.50 12.03
C LEU A 26 28.85 -28.76 12.08
N ILE A 27 28.86 -29.50 13.19
CA ILE A 27 27.96 -30.66 13.42
C ILE A 27 26.50 -30.20 13.53
N CYS A 28 26.19 -29.10 14.23
CA CYS A 28 24.83 -28.56 14.27
C CYS A 28 24.36 -28.08 12.90
N LEU A 29 25.21 -27.40 12.12
CA LEU A 29 24.88 -26.96 10.77
C LEU A 29 24.66 -28.16 9.82
N MET A 30 25.52 -29.19 9.89
CA MET A 30 25.33 -30.43 9.15
C MET A 30 24.07 -31.19 9.59
N LEU A 31 23.74 -31.22 10.89
CA LEU A 31 22.49 -31.78 11.38
C LEU A 31 21.26 -30.96 10.97
N PHE A 32 21.37 -29.63 10.85
CA PHE A 32 20.29 -28.79 10.32
C PHE A 32 20.07 -29.04 8.83
N LEU A 33 21.13 -29.07 8.03
CA LEU A 33 21.02 -29.37 6.60
C LEU A 33 20.61 -30.83 6.32
N THR A 34 21.07 -31.81 7.12
CA THR A 34 20.58 -33.20 6.97
C THR A 34 19.18 -33.40 7.54
N CYS A 35 18.73 -32.61 8.52
CA CYS A 35 17.34 -32.61 8.95
C CYS A 35 16.42 -31.96 7.91
N GLN A 36 16.82 -30.83 7.32
CA GLN A 36 16.07 -30.19 6.23
C GLN A 36 16.04 -31.04 4.96
N SER A 37 17.18 -31.66 4.57
CA SER A 37 17.17 -32.58 3.42
C SER A 37 16.47 -33.90 3.73
N ALA A 38 16.51 -34.41 4.97
CA ALA A 38 15.70 -35.56 5.37
C ALA A 38 14.20 -35.23 5.34
N LEU A 39 13.76 -34.06 5.82
CA LEU A 39 12.35 -33.63 5.69
C LEU A 39 11.95 -33.48 4.22
N ALA A 40 12.76 -32.81 3.40
CA ALA A 40 12.49 -32.67 1.96
C ALA A 40 12.36 -34.05 1.29
N VAL A 41 13.27 -34.97 1.56
CA VAL A 41 13.22 -36.35 1.04
C VAL A 41 12.07 -37.16 1.65
N HIS A 42 11.59 -36.86 2.86
CA HIS A 42 10.40 -37.49 3.43
C HIS A 42 9.10 -37.02 2.76
N LEU A 43 8.97 -35.73 2.44
CA LEU A 43 7.82 -35.20 1.71
C LEU A 43 7.82 -35.65 0.23
N ILE A 44 8.97 -35.59 -0.45
CA ILE A 44 9.13 -36.12 -1.82
C ILE A 44 8.88 -37.63 -1.86
N GLY A 45 9.10 -38.34 -0.75
CA GLY A 45 8.77 -39.76 -0.59
C GLY A 45 7.28 -40.08 -0.35
N GLN A 46 6.38 -39.09 -0.32
CA GLN A 46 4.93 -39.29 -0.11
C GLN A 46 4.04 -38.72 -1.22
N THR A 47 4.57 -37.92 -2.14
CA THR A 47 3.83 -37.48 -3.33
C THR A 47 3.71 -38.62 -4.34
N HIS A 48 2.48 -39.07 -4.64
CA HIS A 48 2.20 -39.96 -5.78
C HIS A 48 2.39 -39.25 -7.16
N TRP A 49 2.79 -37.97 -7.15
CA TRP A 49 2.82 -37.05 -8.28
C TRP A 49 4.26 -36.70 -8.65
N THR A 50 4.55 -36.66 -9.96
CA THR A 50 5.79 -36.15 -10.53
C THR A 50 5.47 -34.94 -11.42
N MET A 51 6.20 -33.83 -11.25
CA MET A 51 6.03 -32.66 -12.11
C MET A 51 6.65 -32.93 -13.50
N LEU A 52 5.94 -32.63 -14.58
CA LEU A 52 6.45 -32.78 -15.94
C LEU A 52 7.35 -31.59 -16.32
N GLU A 53 8.56 -31.86 -16.84
CA GLU A 53 9.51 -30.80 -17.22
C GLU A 53 9.03 -29.95 -18.41
N GLN A 54 9.41 -28.67 -18.39
CA GLN A 54 8.76 -27.59 -19.13
C GLN A 54 9.46 -27.27 -20.46
N ASP A 55 8.73 -27.27 -21.58
CA ASP A 55 9.15 -26.56 -22.80
C ASP A 55 8.02 -26.24 -23.81
N LYS A 56 6.73 -26.51 -23.48
CA LYS A 56 5.62 -26.40 -24.44
C LYS A 56 4.24 -25.92 -23.95
N TYR A 57 4.00 -25.88 -22.64
CA TYR A 57 2.62 -25.79 -22.10
C TYR A 57 2.42 -24.70 -21.03
N PHE A 58 3.40 -23.83 -20.80
CA PHE A 58 3.30 -22.83 -19.72
C PHE A 58 2.69 -21.50 -20.19
N LYS A 59 1.53 -21.16 -19.62
CA LYS A 59 1.15 -19.77 -19.38
C LYS A 59 1.73 -19.31 -18.04
N SER A 60 2.00 -18.02 -17.89
CA SER A 60 2.66 -17.45 -16.70
C SER A 60 1.68 -16.97 -15.63
N ASP A 61 0.50 -17.60 -15.50
CA ASP A 61 -0.63 -17.09 -14.71
C ASP A 61 -0.98 -17.91 -13.45
N ASN A 62 -0.25 -19.02 -13.21
CA ASN A 62 -0.49 -19.97 -12.10
C ASN A 62 -1.89 -20.62 -12.09
N THR A 63 -2.65 -20.59 -13.19
CA THR A 63 -4.01 -21.15 -13.24
C THR A 63 -4.07 -22.64 -13.59
N GLU A 64 -2.98 -23.22 -14.10
CA GLU A 64 -2.88 -24.65 -14.41
C GLU A 64 -1.45 -25.22 -14.27
N GLN A 65 -1.35 -26.50 -13.88
CA GLN A 65 -0.13 -27.29 -13.78
C GLN A 65 -0.36 -28.71 -14.34
N TYR A 66 0.61 -29.24 -15.07
CA TYR A 66 0.58 -30.60 -15.63
C TYR A 66 1.54 -31.54 -14.86
N LEU A 67 1.08 -32.76 -14.56
CA LEU A 67 1.79 -33.75 -13.74
C LEU A 67 1.66 -35.17 -14.31
N GLU A 68 2.57 -36.06 -13.94
CA GLU A 68 2.38 -37.51 -14.01
C GLU A 68 1.94 -38.05 -12.63
N LEU A 69 1.07 -39.05 -12.61
CA LEU A 69 0.58 -39.73 -11.41
C LEU A 69 0.92 -41.22 -11.42
N ASP A 70 1.50 -41.73 -10.33
CA ASP A 70 1.55 -43.17 -10.05
C ASP A 70 0.15 -43.69 -9.66
N ILE A 71 -0.69 -43.87 -10.68
CA ILE A 71 -2.07 -44.35 -10.55
C ILE A 71 -2.14 -45.76 -9.98
N ALA A 72 -1.06 -46.56 -10.07
CA ALA A 72 -0.99 -47.89 -9.47
C ALA A 72 -0.82 -47.81 -7.95
N SER A 73 0.06 -46.93 -7.48
CA SER A 73 0.26 -46.63 -6.06
C SER A 73 -0.96 -45.95 -5.44
N VAL A 74 -1.54 -44.93 -6.10
CA VAL A 74 -2.83 -44.33 -5.69
C VAL A 74 -3.93 -45.37 -5.57
N ARG A 75 -4.03 -46.30 -6.52
CA ARG A 75 -5.04 -47.37 -6.50
C ARG A 75 -4.82 -48.34 -5.34
N ALA A 76 -3.58 -48.74 -5.04
CA ALA A 76 -3.28 -49.58 -3.88
C ALA A 76 -3.63 -48.88 -2.54
N THR A 77 -3.31 -47.60 -2.42
CA THR A 77 -3.63 -46.74 -1.27
C THR A 77 -5.15 -46.63 -1.06
N LEU A 78 -5.89 -46.18 -2.09
CA LEU A 78 -7.33 -45.92 -2.00
C LEU A 78 -8.17 -47.20 -1.91
N GLN A 79 -7.72 -48.34 -2.47
CA GLN A 79 -8.48 -49.59 -2.37
C GLN A 79 -8.44 -50.20 -0.97
N THR A 80 -7.35 -50.03 -0.21
CA THR A 80 -7.11 -50.74 1.05
C THR A 80 -7.54 -49.99 2.31
N LEU A 81 -7.73 -48.67 2.24
CA LEU A 81 -8.02 -47.82 3.39
C LEU A 81 -9.45 -47.26 3.40
N ASN A 82 -10.00 -47.12 4.61
CA ASN A 82 -11.29 -46.46 4.88
C ASN A 82 -11.13 -44.97 5.24
N MET A 83 -9.90 -44.50 5.41
CA MET A 83 -9.52 -43.11 5.62
C MET A 83 -8.05 -42.99 5.24
N VAL A 84 -7.67 -41.98 4.46
CA VAL A 84 -6.26 -41.75 4.10
C VAL A 84 -5.97 -40.27 3.91
N ASP A 85 -4.79 -39.83 4.36
CA ASP A 85 -4.27 -38.51 4.06
C ASP A 85 -3.50 -38.58 2.74
N MET A 86 -4.02 -37.94 1.70
CA MET A 86 -3.47 -37.93 0.34
C MET A 86 -2.88 -36.55 0.02
N VAL A 87 -1.67 -36.53 -0.52
CA VAL A 87 -1.06 -35.31 -1.05
C VAL A 87 -1.60 -35.06 -2.47
N LEU A 88 -2.11 -33.85 -2.71
CA LEU A 88 -2.72 -33.39 -3.95
C LEU A 88 -1.99 -32.16 -4.50
N PRO A 89 -1.81 -32.02 -5.81
CA PRO A 89 -1.25 -30.84 -6.44
C PRO A 89 -2.21 -29.65 -6.39
N LEU A 90 -1.63 -28.45 -6.38
CA LEU A 90 -2.29 -27.19 -6.68
C LEU A 90 -1.86 -26.65 -8.05
N PRO A 91 -2.68 -25.79 -8.69
CA PRO A 91 -2.39 -25.24 -10.03
C PRO A 91 -1.15 -24.33 -10.10
N ASN A 92 -0.67 -23.85 -8.95
CA ASN A 92 0.56 -23.07 -8.81
C ASN A 92 1.82 -23.95 -8.58
N GLY A 93 1.71 -25.27 -8.73
CA GLY A 93 2.81 -26.23 -8.52
C GLY A 93 3.15 -26.53 -7.06
N GLN A 94 2.38 -26.00 -6.10
CA GLN A 94 2.46 -26.42 -4.69
C GLN A 94 1.64 -27.69 -4.43
N PHE A 95 1.66 -28.19 -3.20
CA PHE A 95 0.92 -29.38 -2.78
C PHE A 95 0.20 -29.14 -1.45
N VAL A 96 -0.95 -29.79 -1.30
CA VAL A 96 -1.80 -29.79 -0.08
C VAL A 96 -2.11 -31.22 0.32
N THR A 97 -2.46 -31.45 1.60
CA THR A 97 -2.83 -32.79 2.09
C THR A 97 -4.31 -32.81 2.43
N PHE A 98 -5.06 -33.69 1.76
CA PHE A 98 -6.49 -33.90 2.00
C PHE A 98 -6.75 -35.25 2.69
N ARG A 99 -7.54 -35.25 3.75
CA ARG A 99 -8.02 -36.47 4.41
C ARG A 99 -9.24 -37.00 3.66
N LEU A 100 -9.05 -38.05 2.87
CA LEU A 100 -10.08 -38.68 2.07
C LEU A 100 -10.81 -39.78 2.85
N VAL A 101 -12.13 -39.80 2.77
CA VAL A 101 -13.02 -40.84 3.32
C VAL A 101 -14.00 -41.32 2.23
N PRO A 102 -14.37 -42.61 2.19
CA PRO A 102 -15.32 -43.13 1.20
C PRO A 102 -16.66 -42.38 1.19
N ASN A 103 -17.13 -42.04 0.00
CA ASN A 103 -18.43 -41.46 -0.30
C ASN A 103 -19.25 -42.45 -1.13
N GLN A 104 -20.58 -42.37 -1.11
CA GLN A 104 -21.45 -43.37 -1.74
C GLN A 104 -22.37 -42.78 -2.82
N VAL A 105 -21.80 -42.56 -4.02
CA VAL A 105 -22.56 -42.16 -5.23
C VAL A 105 -23.31 -43.32 -5.87
N MET A 106 -22.87 -44.58 -5.69
CA MET A 106 -23.56 -45.77 -6.20
C MET A 106 -24.33 -46.51 -5.09
N ALA A 107 -25.51 -47.04 -5.41
CA ALA A 107 -26.20 -48.01 -4.56
C ALA A 107 -25.29 -49.20 -4.19
N PRO A 108 -25.45 -49.83 -3.00
CA PRO A 108 -24.53 -50.86 -2.50
C PRO A 108 -24.29 -52.03 -3.47
N GLU A 109 -25.33 -52.42 -4.20
CA GLU A 109 -25.35 -53.52 -5.16
C GLU A 109 -24.50 -53.19 -6.40
N LEU A 110 -24.60 -51.95 -6.90
CA LEU A 110 -23.86 -51.47 -8.06
C LEU A 110 -22.37 -51.26 -7.69
N ALA A 111 -22.10 -50.65 -6.54
CA ALA A 111 -20.74 -50.49 -6.01
C ALA A 111 -20.02 -51.84 -5.79
N LYS A 112 -20.77 -52.87 -5.36
CA LYS A 112 -20.26 -54.24 -5.21
C LYS A 112 -19.98 -54.94 -6.55
N LYS A 113 -20.65 -54.53 -7.63
CA LYS A 113 -20.46 -55.05 -9.00
C LYS A 113 -19.27 -54.40 -9.71
N TYR A 114 -18.95 -53.14 -9.38
CA TYR A 114 -17.84 -52.36 -9.93
C TYR A 114 -16.90 -51.83 -8.82
N PRO A 115 -16.25 -52.70 -8.01
CA PRO A 115 -15.47 -52.30 -6.83
C PRO A 115 -14.21 -51.47 -7.15
N GLU A 116 -13.81 -51.42 -8.42
CA GLU A 116 -12.75 -50.56 -8.94
C GLU A 116 -13.18 -49.12 -9.23
N ILE A 117 -14.48 -48.81 -9.16
CA ILE A 117 -15.03 -47.45 -9.24
C ILE A 117 -15.40 -47.02 -7.81
N ARG A 118 -14.69 -46.04 -7.25
CA ARG A 118 -14.86 -45.58 -5.86
C ARG A 118 -14.87 -44.06 -5.74
N THR A 119 -15.88 -43.54 -5.06
CA THR A 119 -16.04 -42.12 -4.73
C THR A 119 -15.60 -41.83 -3.29
N PHE A 120 -15.14 -40.60 -3.03
CA PHE A 120 -14.64 -40.12 -1.74
C PHE A 120 -15.07 -38.67 -1.51
N LYS A 121 -15.20 -38.27 -0.23
CA LYS A 121 -15.18 -36.87 0.21
C LYS A 121 -13.84 -36.60 0.89
N GLY A 122 -13.39 -35.35 0.91
CA GLY A 122 -12.16 -34.99 1.61
C GLY A 122 -12.16 -33.57 2.16
N VAL A 123 -11.29 -33.35 3.15
CA VAL A 123 -11.03 -32.03 3.77
C VAL A 123 -9.51 -31.82 3.92
N GLU A 124 -9.03 -30.58 3.74
CA GLU A 124 -7.61 -30.26 3.90
C GLU A 124 -7.17 -30.39 5.38
N VAL A 125 -6.05 -31.07 5.61
CA VAL A 125 -5.55 -31.36 6.96
C VAL A 125 -5.12 -30.06 7.64
N GLY A 126 -5.90 -29.64 8.65
CA GLY A 126 -5.72 -28.39 9.38
C GLY A 126 -6.46 -27.18 8.79
N LYS A 127 -7.19 -27.35 7.69
CA LYS A 127 -8.08 -26.34 7.09
C LYS A 127 -9.40 -27.01 6.64
N PRO A 128 -10.29 -27.40 7.58
CA PRO A 128 -11.51 -28.16 7.24
C PRO A 128 -12.45 -27.43 6.26
N GLN A 129 -12.34 -26.10 6.14
CA GLN A 129 -13.07 -25.30 5.15
C GLN A 129 -12.76 -25.64 3.70
N ASN A 130 -11.54 -26.14 3.43
CA ASN A 130 -11.11 -26.54 2.11
C ASN A 130 -11.55 -27.99 1.93
N GLN A 131 -12.72 -28.19 1.32
CA GLN A 131 -13.39 -29.49 1.21
C GLN A 131 -13.73 -29.84 -0.24
N GLY A 132 -13.96 -31.13 -0.54
CA GLY A 132 -14.21 -31.58 -1.91
C GLY A 132 -14.65 -33.02 -2.10
N THR A 133 -15.01 -33.36 -3.34
CA THR A 133 -15.27 -34.73 -3.82
C THR A 133 -14.14 -35.23 -4.72
N PHE A 134 -13.89 -36.54 -4.64
CA PHE A 134 -12.85 -37.22 -5.41
C PHE A 134 -13.35 -38.58 -5.87
N ASP A 135 -12.82 -39.11 -6.97
CA ASP A 135 -13.07 -40.49 -7.36
C ASP A 135 -11.88 -41.17 -8.04
N LEU A 136 -11.87 -42.49 -7.94
CA LEU A 136 -10.90 -43.36 -8.59
C LEU A 136 -11.68 -44.40 -9.39
N SER A 137 -11.35 -44.53 -10.67
CA SER A 137 -11.99 -45.46 -11.59
C SER A 137 -10.98 -46.09 -12.55
N PRO A 138 -11.42 -46.92 -13.52
CA PRO A 138 -10.58 -47.32 -14.64
C PRO A 138 -10.19 -46.16 -15.58
N ARG A 139 -10.92 -45.03 -15.58
CA ARG A 139 -10.58 -43.84 -16.39
C ARG A 139 -9.47 -42.98 -15.77
N GLY A 140 -9.36 -42.93 -14.44
CA GLY A 140 -8.32 -42.15 -13.76
C GLY A 140 -8.65 -41.84 -12.29
N PHE A 141 -7.94 -40.86 -11.73
CA PHE A 141 -8.26 -40.22 -10.45
C PHE A 141 -8.77 -38.79 -10.69
N TYR A 142 -9.97 -38.47 -10.20
CA TYR A 142 -10.64 -37.20 -10.39
C TYR A 142 -10.78 -36.47 -9.05
N GLY A 143 -10.76 -35.13 -9.08
CA GLY A 143 -10.94 -34.30 -7.90
C GLY A 143 -11.58 -32.94 -8.18
N MET A 144 -12.47 -32.53 -7.29
CA MET A 144 -13.09 -31.21 -7.19
C MET A 144 -12.96 -30.76 -5.74
N PHE A 145 -12.27 -29.66 -5.43
CA PHE A 145 -12.13 -29.22 -4.04
C PHE A 145 -11.92 -27.71 -3.90
N GLU A 146 -12.47 -27.13 -2.84
CA GLU A 146 -12.22 -25.73 -2.50
C GLU A 146 -10.82 -25.57 -1.89
N HIS A 147 -10.09 -24.56 -2.35
CA HIS A 147 -8.84 -24.12 -1.73
C HIS A 147 -8.73 -22.59 -1.77
N GLN A 148 -8.70 -21.95 -0.59
CA GLN A 148 -8.58 -20.48 -0.47
C GLN A 148 -9.71 -19.69 -1.18
N GLY A 149 -10.92 -20.26 -1.27
CA GLY A 149 -12.06 -19.64 -1.97
C GLY A 149 -12.03 -19.79 -3.50
N GLN A 150 -11.26 -20.76 -4.01
CA GLN A 150 -11.26 -21.17 -5.41
C GLN A 150 -11.53 -22.67 -5.52
N THR A 151 -12.44 -23.07 -6.41
CA THR A 151 -12.60 -24.48 -6.76
C THR A 151 -11.43 -24.94 -7.64
N VAL A 152 -10.71 -25.95 -7.17
CA VAL A 152 -9.57 -26.59 -7.83
C VAL A 152 -10.00 -27.95 -8.37
N TYR A 153 -9.48 -28.25 -9.56
CA TYR A 153 -9.84 -29.40 -10.38
C TYR A 153 -8.59 -30.25 -10.62
N ILE A 154 -8.74 -31.57 -10.51
CA ILE A 154 -7.74 -32.56 -10.92
C ILE A 154 -8.43 -33.51 -11.89
N ASP A 155 -7.93 -33.58 -13.12
CA ASP A 155 -8.44 -34.47 -14.18
C ASP A 155 -7.30 -35.19 -14.92
N PRO A 156 -7.50 -36.44 -15.36
CA PRO A 156 -6.59 -37.11 -16.28
C PRO A 156 -6.56 -36.41 -17.63
N GLN A 157 -5.53 -36.70 -18.42
CA GLN A 157 -5.34 -36.21 -19.79
C GLN A 157 -5.30 -37.38 -20.78
N SER A 158 -5.26 -37.08 -22.08
CA SER A 158 -5.38 -38.07 -23.17
C SER A 158 -4.26 -39.13 -23.23
N ALA A 159 -3.19 -38.97 -22.45
CA ALA A 159 -2.22 -40.01 -22.17
C ALA A 159 -2.43 -40.54 -20.74
N LEU A 160 -2.63 -41.86 -20.59
CA LEU A 160 -2.72 -42.50 -19.28
C LEU A 160 -1.49 -42.16 -18.42
N ASN A 161 -1.74 -41.85 -17.15
CA ASN A 161 -0.83 -41.27 -16.15
C ASN A 161 -0.60 -39.74 -16.22
N ASN A 162 -0.92 -39.04 -17.30
CA ASN A 162 -0.84 -37.57 -17.32
C ASN A 162 -2.10 -36.94 -16.71
N TYR A 163 -1.92 -35.88 -15.94
CA TYR A 163 -2.97 -35.14 -15.23
C TYR A 163 -2.77 -33.63 -15.35
N ARG A 164 -3.89 -32.90 -15.20
CA ARG A 164 -3.94 -31.44 -15.10
C ARG A 164 -4.54 -31.06 -13.74
N SER A 165 -3.83 -30.26 -12.97
CA SER A 165 -4.37 -29.53 -11.81
C SER A 165 -4.66 -28.09 -12.26
N TYR A 166 -5.89 -27.60 -12.12
CA TYR A 166 -6.26 -26.27 -12.59
C TYR A 166 -7.31 -25.60 -11.69
N VAL A 167 -7.31 -24.27 -11.65
CA VAL A 167 -8.47 -23.50 -11.19
C VAL A 167 -9.44 -23.40 -12.35
N PHE A 168 -10.75 -23.40 -12.09
CA PHE A 168 -11.72 -23.04 -13.12
C PHE A 168 -11.42 -21.63 -13.66
N ASN A 169 -11.00 -21.56 -14.92
CA ASN A 169 -10.65 -20.30 -15.57
C ASN A 169 -11.71 -19.96 -16.63
N PRO A 170 -12.73 -19.15 -16.29
CA PRO A 170 -13.84 -18.82 -17.20
C PRO A 170 -13.45 -17.94 -18.40
N ALA A 171 -12.17 -17.61 -18.56
CA ALA A 171 -11.59 -16.97 -19.76
C ALA A 171 -10.79 -17.94 -20.65
N VAL A 172 -10.67 -19.22 -20.27
CA VAL A 172 -10.14 -20.27 -21.17
C VAL A 172 -11.29 -20.80 -22.01
N HIS A 173 -11.20 -20.62 -23.32
CA HIS A 173 -12.09 -21.28 -24.28
C HIS A 173 -11.99 -22.80 -24.12
N HIS A 174 -13.07 -23.41 -23.65
CA HIS A 174 -13.41 -24.79 -23.98
C HIS A 174 -14.29 -24.71 -25.23
N ASP A 175 -14.19 -25.69 -26.15
CA ASP A 175 -14.96 -25.68 -27.40
C ASP A 175 -16.44 -26.00 -27.15
N HIS A 176 -17.19 -25.01 -26.64
CA HIS A 176 -18.63 -24.95 -26.81
C HIS A 176 -18.90 -24.87 -28.32
N ALA A 177 -19.22 -26.01 -28.94
CA ALA A 177 -19.44 -26.08 -30.38
C ALA A 177 -20.51 -25.05 -30.77
N GLN A 178 -20.14 -24.12 -31.65
CA GLN A 178 -20.87 -22.86 -31.90
C GLN A 178 -22.31 -23.04 -32.44
N ASP A 179 -22.69 -24.27 -32.83
CA ASP A 179 -24.00 -24.67 -33.33
C ASP A 179 -24.90 -25.34 -32.26
N ILE A 180 -24.45 -25.45 -31.00
CA ILE A 180 -25.24 -26.06 -29.91
C ILE A 180 -26.49 -25.24 -29.62
N LYS A 181 -27.66 -25.85 -29.80
CA LYS A 181 -28.96 -25.29 -29.41
C LYS A 181 -29.30 -25.74 -28.01
N ARG A 182 -29.35 -24.82 -27.04
CA ARG A 182 -30.04 -25.06 -25.77
C ARG A 182 -31.52 -24.71 -25.86
N HIS A 183 -32.35 -25.47 -25.18
CA HIS A 183 -33.80 -25.37 -25.26
C HIS A 183 -34.40 -24.97 -23.91
N ARG A 184 -35.40 -24.09 -23.92
CA ARG A 184 -36.14 -23.73 -22.71
C ARG A 184 -36.83 -24.94 -22.09
N ALA A 185 -36.69 -25.10 -20.78
CA ALA A 185 -37.27 -26.20 -20.01
C ALA A 185 -38.74 -26.50 -20.37
N ILE A 186 -39.03 -27.78 -20.61
CA ILE A 186 -40.33 -28.28 -21.04
C ILE A 186 -41.31 -28.19 -19.86
N ARG A 187 -42.43 -27.49 -20.07
CA ARG A 187 -43.45 -27.27 -19.04
C ARG A 187 -44.58 -28.27 -19.19
N PHE A 188 -44.74 -29.14 -18.19
CA PHE A 188 -45.77 -30.18 -18.18
C PHE A 188 -47.01 -29.72 -17.39
N PRO A 189 -48.22 -29.74 -18.00
CA PRO A 189 -49.45 -29.29 -17.35
C PRO A 189 -49.74 -30.02 -16.03
N GLY A 190 -50.13 -29.27 -15.01
CA GLY A 190 -50.40 -29.79 -13.66
C GLY A 190 -49.15 -30.06 -12.81
N ILE A 191 -47.95 -30.06 -13.40
CA ILE A 191 -46.66 -30.13 -12.69
C ILE A 191 -46.09 -28.71 -12.57
N SER A 192 -45.68 -28.13 -13.69
CA SER A 192 -44.91 -26.88 -13.75
C SER A 192 -45.72 -25.60 -13.50
N ASP A 193 -47.06 -25.71 -13.38
CA ASP A 193 -47.98 -24.57 -13.20
C ASP A 193 -47.98 -24.00 -11.77
N SER A 194 -47.68 -24.84 -10.78
CA SER A 194 -47.78 -24.51 -9.36
C SER A 194 -46.71 -23.53 -8.86
N MET A 195 -45.59 -23.42 -9.58
CA MET A 195 -44.36 -22.73 -9.14
C MET A 195 -43.99 -21.53 -10.03
N ALA A 196 -44.64 -21.38 -11.19
CA ALA A 196 -44.22 -20.45 -12.25
C ALA A 196 -44.53 -18.97 -12.01
N ASN A 197 -45.37 -18.64 -11.01
CA ASN A 197 -46.11 -17.37 -10.96
C ASN A 197 -46.05 -16.65 -9.59
N LYS A 198 -45.05 -16.94 -8.74
CA LYS A 198 -44.94 -16.34 -7.40
C LYS A 198 -43.50 -15.97 -7.01
N PRO A 199 -43.12 -14.68 -7.12
CA PRO A 199 -41.98 -14.13 -6.38
C PRO A 199 -42.26 -14.09 -4.86
N GLU A 200 -43.51 -13.82 -4.49
CA GLU A 200 -43.96 -13.82 -3.09
C GLU A 200 -44.33 -15.23 -2.61
N GLY A 201 -43.56 -15.77 -1.65
CA GLY A 201 -43.86 -17.02 -0.97
C GLY A 201 -43.13 -18.28 -1.47
N LEU A 202 -41.97 -18.12 -2.13
CA LEU A 202 -40.99 -19.21 -2.19
C LEU A 202 -40.49 -19.56 -0.77
N MET A 203 -40.03 -20.80 -0.59
CA MET A 203 -39.52 -21.27 0.70
C MET A 203 -38.19 -20.59 1.01
N GLN A 204 -38.08 -19.92 2.17
CA GLN A 204 -36.80 -19.40 2.63
C GLN A 204 -35.82 -20.56 2.83
N THR A 205 -34.62 -20.40 2.28
CA THR A 205 -33.56 -21.42 2.27
C THR A 205 -33.08 -21.77 3.68
N SER A 206 -33.21 -20.84 4.64
CA SER A 206 -33.01 -21.05 6.08
C SER A 206 -34.00 -22.01 6.75
N GLN A 207 -35.02 -22.50 6.04
CA GLN A 207 -35.96 -23.53 6.51
C GLN A 207 -35.54 -24.95 6.08
N ILE A 208 -34.40 -25.11 5.40
CA ILE A 208 -33.76 -26.42 5.22
C ILE A 208 -33.43 -26.99 6.61
N SER A 209 -33.76 -28.26 6.81
CA SER A 209 -33.52 -29.02 8.06
C SER A 209 -33.31 -30.52 7.81
N GLU A 210 -33.25 -30.91 6.53
CA GLU A 210 -33.08 -32.28 6.06
C GLU A 210 -32.13 -32.31 4.86
N GLN A 211 -31.20 -33.25 4.84
CA GLN A 211 -30.53 -33.71 3.63
C GLN A 211 -31.48 -34.65 2.87
N ILE A 212 -31.56 -34.50 1.55
CA ILE A 212 -32.32 -35.38 0.66
C ILE A 212 -31.35 -36.20 -0.20
N VAL A 213 -31.57 -37.51 -0.30
CA VAL A 213 -30.89 -38.41 -1.23
C VAL A 213 -31.91 -38.91 -2.26
N TYR A 214 -31.87 -38.40 -3.49
CA TYR A 214 -32.67 -38.89 -4.60
C TYR A 214 -31.97 -40.03 -5.32
N ARG A 215 -32.73 -41.08 -5.65
CA ARG A 215 -32.27 -42.20 -6.47
C ARG A 215 -32.30 -41.78 -7.95
N LEU A 216 -31.11 -41.64 -8.54
CA LEU A 216 -30.92 -41.20 -9.91
C LEU A 216 -30.72 -42.40 -10.83
N ALA A 217 -31.46 -42.42 -11.95
CA ALA A 217 -31.25 -43.35 -13.05
C ALA A 217 -30.68 -42.59 -14.25
N VAL A 218 -29.39 -42.77 -14.56
CA VAL A 218 -28.75 -42.18 -15.74
C VAL A 218 -28.66 -43.23 -16.85
N ALA A 219 -29.45 -43.07 -17.90
CA ALA A 219 -29.26 -43.79 -19.15
C ALA A 219 -28.13 -43.13 -19.97
N ALA A 220 -27.41 -43.90 -20.77
CA ALA A 220 -26.34 -43.39 -21.64
C ALA A 220 -26.33 -44.11 -22.98
N THR A 221 -26.26 -43.36 -24.09
CA THR A 221 -26.26 -43.91 -25.45
C THR A 221 -25.02 -44.75 -25.75
N GLY A 222 -25.12 -45.55 -26.82
CA GLY A 222 -23.99 -46.27 -27.40
C GLY A 222 -22.84 -45.33 -27.79
N GLU A 223 -23.12 -44.14 -28.32
CA GLU A 223 -22.08 -43.16 -28.65
C GLU A 223 -21.45 -42.51 -27.42
N TYR A 224 -22.22 -42.21 -26.37
CA TYR A 224 -21.68 -41.70 -25.11
C TYR A 224 -20.72 -42.72 -24.50
N THR A 225 -21.14 -43.99 -24.45
CA THR A 225 -20.29 -45.08 -23.98
C THR A 225 -19.09 -45.32 -24.91
N ALA A 226 -19.26 -45.18 -26.23
CA ALA A 226 -18.17 -45.28 -27.20
C ALA A 226 -17.11 -44.20 -26.97
N TYR A 227 -17.52 -42.93 -26.81
CA TYR A 227 -16.65 -41.80 -26.50
C TYR A 227 -15.81 -42.07 -25.24
N HIS A 228 -16.44 -42.54 -24.16
CA HIS A 228 -15.73 -42.83 -22.91
C HIS A 228 -14.90 -44.13 -22.92
N GLY A 229 -14.92 -44.91 -24.00
CA GLY A 229 -14.03 -46.08 -24.22
C GLY A 229 -14.73 -47.38 -24.64
N GLY A 230 -15.97 -47.34 -25.11
CA GLY A 230 -16.67 -48.47 -25.74
C GLY A 230 -17.07 -49.62 -24.82
N THR A 231 -16.98 -49.46 -23.49
CA THR A 231 -17.40 -50.49 -22.54
C THR A 231 -18.31 -49.93 -21.47
N ARG A 232 -19.30 -50.73 -21.06
CA ARG A 232 -20.24 -50.42 -19.98
C ARG A 232 -19.56 -49.99 -18.67
N GLN A 233 -18.38 -50.55 -18.37
CA GLN A 233 -17.58 -50.18 -17.21
C GLN A 233 -17.04 -48.74 -17.32
N LEU A 234 -16.57 -48.33 -18.50
CA LEU A 234 -16.02 -47.00 -18.73
C LEU A 234 -17.11 -45.93 -18.89
N GLY A 235 -18.24 -46.26 -19.53
CA GLY A 235 -19.43 -45.41 -19.57
C GLY A 235 -20.01 -45.19 -18.17
N LEU A 236 -20.15 -46.25 -17.37
CA LEU A 236 -20.57 -46.12 -15.97
C LEU A 236 -19.55 -45.32 -15.13
N ALA A 237 -18.25 -45.47 -15.36
CA ALA A 237 -17.23 -44.67 -14.67
C ALA A 237 -17.38 -43.17 -14.96
N ALA A 238 -17.62 -42.77 -16.21
CA ALA A 238 -17.88 -41.38 -16.58
C ALA A 238 -19.16 -40.85 -15.90
N VAL A 239 -20.25 -41.63 -15.89
CA VAL A 239 -21.49 -41.30 -15.18
C VAL A 239 -21.28 -41.17 -13.66
N VAL A 240 -20.44 -41.99 -13.05
CA VAL A 240 -20.11 -41.88 -11.61
C VAL A 240 -19.31 -40.60 -11.32
N THR A 241 -18.27 -40.28 -12.12
CA THR A 241 -17.53 -39.02 -11.98
C THR A 241 -18.47 -37.82 -12.15
N MET A 242 -19.30 -37.80 -13.20
CA MET A 242 -20.32 -36.78 -13.45
C MET A 242 -21.22 -36.54 -12.22
N VAL A 243 -21.81 -37.60 -11.67
CA VAL A 243 -22.70 -37.46 -10.50
C VAL A 243 -21.92 -37.08 -9.23
N ASN A 244 -20.65 -37.47 -9.10
CA ASN A 244 -19.77 -37.06 -7.99
C ASN A 244 -19.42 -35.55 -8.04
N ARG A 245 -19.22 -34.99 -9.24
CA ARG A 245 -19.06 -33.55 -9.50
C ARG A 245 -20.34 -32.77 -9.16
N VAL A 246 -21.46 -33.16 -9.77
CA VAL A 246 -22.79 -32.53 -9.56
C VAL A 246 -23.17 -32.56 -8.07
N ASN A 247 -22.91 -33.67 -7.37
CA ASN A 247 -23.18 -33.79 -5.94
C ASN A 247 -22.44 -32.77 -5.05
N GLN A 248 -21.29 -32.21 -5.46
CA GLN A 248 -20.61 -31.17 -4.68
C GLN A 248 -21.44 -29.88 -4.65
N VAL A 249 -21.97 -29.46 -5.81
CA VAL A 249 -22.79 -28.25 -5.93
C VAL A 249 -24.13 -28.43 -5.22
N TYR A 250 -24.83 -29.53 -5.50
CA TYR A 250 -26.18 -29.78 -4.96
C TYR A 250 -26.19 -30.06 -3.45
N ALA A 251 -25.13 -30.68 -2.90
CA ALA A 251 -25.02 -30.86 -1.46
C ALA A 251 -24.85 -29.50 -0.76
N ARG A 252 -23.94 -28.66 -1.27
CA ARG A 252 -23.61 -27.33 -0.72
C ARG A 252 -24.79 -26.35 -0.82
N ASP A 253 -25.42 -26.24 -1.98
CA ASP A 253 -26.40 -25.18 -2.25
C ASP A 253 -27.84 -25.57 -1.87
N LEU A 254 -28.15 -26.86 -1.73
CA LEU A 254 -29.54 -27.33 -1.53
C LEU A 254 -29.72 -28.40 -0.44
N GLY A 255 -28.65 -28.94 0.13
CA GLY A 255 -28.71 -30.15 0.96
C GLY A 255 -29.24 -31.37 0.18
N VAL A 256 -29.05 -31.41 -1.15
CA VAL A 256 -29.55 -32.46 -2.04
C VAL A 256 -28.38 -33.28 -2.57
N THR A 257 -28.56 -34.59 -2.66
CA THR A 257 -27.58 -35.52 -3.23
C THR A 257 -28.27 -36.58 -4.06
N PHE A 258 -27.56 -37.09 -5.06
CA PHE A 258 -28.01 -38.12 -5.99
C PHE A 258 -27.22 -39.41 -5.80
N GLN A 259 -27.91 -40.54 -5.76
CA GLN A 259 -27.32 -41.88 -5.71
C GLN A 259 -27.79 -42.71 -6.91
N LEU A 260 -26.86 -43.26 -7.68
CA LEU A 260 -27.14 -44.12 -8.82
C LEU A 260 -27.78 -45.43 -8.39
N VAL A 261 -28.90 -45.77 -9.03
CA VAL A 261 -29.72 -46.97 -8.75
C VAL A 261 -28.97 -48.29 -8.96
N ALA A 262 -29.38 -49.34 -8.23
CA ALA A 262 -28.72 -50.65 -8.20
C ALA A 262 -28.49 -51.30 -9.58
N ASN A 263 -29.39 -51.06 -10.54
CA ASN A 263 -29.32 -51.61 -11.90
C ASN A 263 -28.78 -50.60 -12.95
N ASN A 264 -28.20 -49.45 -12.56
CA ASN A 264 -27.87 -48.38 -13.51
C ASN A 264 -26.92 -48.83 -14.63
N ASP A 265 -26.05 -49.83 -14.42
CA ASP A 265 -25.20 -50.34 -15.52
C ASP A 265 -26.02 -50.89 -16.69
N GLN A 266 -27.24 -51.37 -16.45
CA GLN A 266 -28.06 -52.01 -17.47
C GLN A 266 -28.63 -51.03 -18.49
N ILE A 267 -28.78 -49.75 -18.12
CA ILE A 267 -29.15 -48.61 -18.99
C ILE A 267 -27.94 -47.83 -19.53
N ILE A 268 -26.71 -48.32 -19.30
CA ILE A 268 -25.53 -47.90 -20.05
C ILE A 268 -25.45 -48.80 -21.29
N PHE A 269 -25.90 -48.25 -22.43
CA PHE A 269 -25.88 -48.93 -23.72
C PHE A 269 -24.48 -48.87 -24.32
N VAL A 270 -24.10 -49.88 -25.11
CA VAL A 270 -22.71 -50.08 -25.61
C VAL A 270 -22.60 -50.11 -27.13
N ASP A 271 -23.73 -50.03 -27.83
CA ASP A 271 -23.85 -50.25 -29.27
C ASP A 271 -25.03 -49.41 -29.79
N ALA A 272 -24.70 -48.32 -30.48
CA ALA A 272 -25.63 -47.31 -30.95
C ALA A 272 -26.59 -47.83 -32.04
N ASP A 273 -26.25 -48.92 -32.74
CA ASP A 273 -27.17 -49.56 -33.69
C ASP A 273 -28.32 -50.33 -32.98
N THR A 274 -28.29 -50.42 -31.64
CA THR A 274 -29.20 -51.28 -30.85
C THR A 274 -29.84 -50.63 -29.62
N ASP A 275 -29.47 -49.40 -29.28
CA ASP A 275 -30.08 -48.67 -28.18
C ASP A 275 -31.40 -47.96 -28.61
N PRO A 276 -32.23 -47.48 -27.68
CA PRO A 276 -33.57 -46.98 -27.99
C PRO A 276 -33.60 -45.49 -28.41
N PHE A 277 -32.44 -44.83 -28.53
CA PHE A 277 -32.31 -43.39 -28.71
C PHE A 277 -31.88 -43.01 -30.13
N THR A 278 -32.02 -41.72 -30.43
CA THR A 278 -31.54 -41.08 -31.68
C THR A 278 -30.27 -40.26 -31.47
N ASN A 279 -29.81 -40.16 -30.22
CA ASN A 279 -28.61 -39.45 -29.76
C ASN A 279 -28.69 -37.93 -30.02
N THR A 280 -29.89 -37.34 -29.89
CA THR A 280 -30.17 -35.90 -30.07
C THR A 280 -31.10 -35.36 -28.99
N ASP A 281 -31.26 -34.03 -28.90
CA ASP A 281 -32.21 -33.39 -27.97
C ASP A 281 -33.67 -33.86 -28.21
N GLU A 282 -34.00 -34.43 -29.37
CA GLU A 282 -35.32 -34.99 -29.64
C GLU A 282 -35.68 -36.22 -28.79
N ASP A 283 -34.71 -36.91 -28.17
CA ASP A 283 -34.96 -38.13 -27.37
C ASP A 283 -35.79 -37.88 -26.09
N ILE A 284 -35.92 -36.62 -25.65
CA ILE A 284 -36.82 -36.24 -24.55
C ILE A 284 -38.31 -36.25 -24.96
N ASN A 285 -38.64 -36.35 -26.25
CA ASN A 285 -40.02 -36.25 -26.72
C ASN A 285 -40.81 -37.54 -26.47
N GLY A 286 -41.81 -37.43 -25.60
CA GLY A 286 -42.63 -38.57 -25.17
C GLY A 286 -41.96 -39.30 -24.01
N ASP A 287 -42.06 -40.64 -24.03
CA ASP A 287 -41.70 -41.48 -22.87
C ASP A 287 -40.47 -42.36 -23.15
N THR A 288 -39.63 -42.03 -24.15
CA THR A 288 -38.50 -42.89 -24.58
C THR A 288 -37.49 -43.15 -23.46
N ILE A 289 -37.11 -42.10 -22.71
CA ILE A 289 -36.16 -42.20 -21.59
C ILE A 289 -36.75 -43.02 -20.43
N SER A 290 -38.01 -42.78 -20.05
CA SER A 290 -38.70 -43.56 -19.03
C SER A 290 -38.88 -45.01 -19.44
N GLN A 291 -39.25 -45.30 -20.70
CA GLN A 291 -39.34 -46.68 -21.21
C GLN A 291 -37.98 -47.38 -21.21
N ALA A 292 -36.89 -46.71 -21.58
CA ALA A 292 -35.54 -47.29 -21.52
C ALA A 292 -35.14 -47.68 -20.09
N ILE A 293 -35.52 -46.87 -19.09
CA ILE A 293 -35.29 -47.14 -17.66
C ILE A 293 -36.23 -48.24 -17.14
N GLU A 294 -37.52 -48.17 -17.44
CA GLU A 294 -38.57 -49.04 -16.88
C GLU A 294 -38.63 -50.43 -17.53
N ASN A 295 -37.96 -50.63 -18.66
CA ASN A 295 -37.63 -51.97 -19.17
C ASN A 295 -36.58 -52.72 -18.30
N VAL A 296 -35.90 -52.02 -17.38
CA VAL A 296 -34.78 -52.54 -16.56
C VAL A 296 -35.07 -52.55 -15.05
N MET A 297 -35.92 -51.64 -14.57
CA MET A 297 -36.27 -51.49 -13.15
C MET A 297 -37.71 -50.98 -12.99
N SER A 298 -38.27 -51.01 -11.78
CA SER A 298 -39.59 -50.40 -11.53
C SER A 298 -39.50 -48.88 -11.63
N ASP A 299 -40.59 -48.25 -12.07
CA ASP A 299 -40.90 -46.85 -11.78
C ASP A 299 -40.60 -46.49 -10.31
N THR A 300 -40.92 -47.35 -9.35
CA THR A 300 -40.67 -47.11 -7.92
C THR A 300 -39.20 -47.24 -7.49
N ASP A 301 -38.29 -47.75 -8.33
CA ASP A 301 -36.87 -47.92 -8.01
C ASP A 301 -36.05 -46.61 -8.14
N TYR A 302 -36.56 -45.62 -8.89
CA TYR A 302 -35.88 -44.34 -9.14
C TYR A 302 -36.77 -43.11 -8.87
N ASP A 303 -36.14 -42.00 -8.48
CA ASP A 303 -36.78 -40.75 -8.07
C ASP A 303 -36.66 -39.65 -9.16
N ILE A 304 -35.58 -39.71 -9.94
CA ILE A 304 -35.24 -38.83 -11.06
C ILE A 304 -34.50 -39.65 -12.12
N GLY A 305 -34.84 -39.47 -13.39
CA GLY A 305 -34.21 -40.13 -14.54
C GLY A 305 -33.59 -39.10 -15.48
N HIS A 306 -32.48 -39.45 -16.12
CA HIS A 306 -31.73 -38.56 -17.00
C HIS A 306 -31.06 -39.36 -18.13
N LEU A 307 -30.92 -38.78 -19.31
CA LEU A 307 -30.18 -39.35 -20.45
C LEU A 307 -28.91 -38.53 -20.73
N VAL A 308 -27.78 -39.19 -21.02
CA VAL A 308 -26.58 -38.55 -21.56
C VAL A 308 -26.28 -39.02 -22.97
N VAL A 309 -26.05 -38.06 -23.87
CA VAL A 309 -25.89 -38.21 -25.33
C VAL A 309 -24.63 -37.49 -25.82
N THR A 310 -24.19 -37.73 -27.07
CA THR A 310 -23.02 -37.05 -27.68
C THR A 310 -23.36 -35.95 -28.69
N SER A 311 -24.63 -35.55 -28.81
CA SER A 311 -25.05 -34.44 -29.66
C SER A 311 -26.20 -33.65 -29.02
N GLY A 312 -26.63 -32.55 -29.63
CA GLY A 312 -27.56 -31.63 -28.99
C GLY A 312 -26.89 -30.72 -27.95
N GLY A 313 -27.70 -30.05 -27.14
CA GLY A 313 -27.25 -29.08 -26.14
C GLY A 313 -27.75 -29.30 -24.72
N GLY A 314 -28.69 -30.22 -24.53
CA GLY A 314 -29.43 -30.38 -23.29
C GLY A 314 -30.85 -29.81 -23.36
N VAL A 315 -31.74 -30.48 -22.65
CA VAL A 315 -33.15 -30.11 -22.47
C VAL A 315 -33.74 -30.92 -21.31
N ALA A 316 -34.58 -30.29 -20.48
CA ALA A 316 -35.21 -30.94 -19.33
C ALA A 316 -36.63 -30.46 -19.04
N GLY A 317 -37.41 -31.28 -18.33
CA GLY A 317 -38.73 -30.92 -17.83
C GLY A 317 -38.67 -30.07 -16.57
N LEU A 318 -39.42 -28.97 -16.50
CA LEU A 318 -39.37 -28.04 -15.37
C LEU A 318 -40.09 -28.62 -14.13
N GLY A 319 -39.31 -29.00 -13.11
CA GLY A 319 -39.77 -29.45 -11.80
C GLY A 319 -40.35 -30.86 -11.78
N VAL A 320 -39.81 -31.77 -12.60
CA VAL A 320 -40.36 -33.12 -12.83
C VAL A 320 -39.91 -34.20 -11.84
N VAL A 321 -38.96 -33.94 -10.94
CA VAL A 321 -38.54 -34.90 -9.90
C VAL A 321 -39.73 -35.49 -9.12
N CYS A 322 -39.68 -36.79 -8.82
CA CYS A 322 -40.79 -37.58 -8.24
C CYS A 322 -42.11 -37.67 -9.06
N SER A 323 -42.26 -36.94 -10.16
CA SER A 323 -43.49 -36.94 -10.97
C SER A 323 -43.55 -38.12 -11.97
N THR A 324 -44.63 -38.22 -12.75
CA THR A 324 -44.70 -39.16 -13.88
C THR A 324 -43.67 -38.84 -14.97
N GLN A 325 -43.30 -37.57 -15.13
CA GLN A 325 -42.34 -37.11 -16.13
C GLN A 325 -40.90 -37.05 -15.58
N LYS A 326 -40.61 -37.71 -14.45
CA LYS A 326 -39.30 -37.65 -13.77
C LYS A 326 -38.09 -38.08 -14.60
N ALA A 327 -38.29 -38.77 -15.72
CA ALA A 327 -37.25 -39.13 -16.68
C ALA A 327 -37.03 -38.08 -17.80
N ALA A 328 -37.81 -36.99 -17.82
CA ALA A 328 -37.64 -35.91 -18.79
C ALA A 328 -36.45 -35.02 -18.39
N GLY A 329 -35.25 -35.47 -18.74
CA GLY A 329 -33.99 -34.74 -18.62
C GLY A 329 -32.94 -35.38 -19.52
N LEU A 330 -32.27 -34.56 -20.31
CA LEU A 330 -31.28 -34.97 -21.30
C LEU A 330 -30.14 -33.96 -21.28
N THR A 331 -28.90 -34.44 -21.27
CA THR A 331 -27.70 -33.60 -21.44
C THR A 331 -26.83 -34.11 -22.58
N GLY A 332 -26.46 -33.21 -23.50
CA GLY A 332 -25.67 -33.53 -24.69
C GLY A 332 -24.44 -32.66 -24.89
N SER A 333 -23.35 -33.27 -25.37
CA SER A 333 -22.15 -32.59 -25.85
C SER A 333 -21.32 -33.51 -26.74
N PRO A 334 -20.69 -33.02 -27.83
CA PRO A 334 -19.70 -33.80 -28.60
C PRO A 334 -18.41 -34.07 -27.82
N ILE A 335 -18.20 -33.38 -26.68
CA ILE A 335 -17.11 -33.56 -25.73
C ILE A 335 -17.77 -33.69 -24.33
N PRO A 336 -18.32 -34.86 -23.97
CA PRO A 336 -19.05 -35.07 -22.71
C PRO A 336 -18.12 -35.29 -21.50
N GLU A 337 -17.05 -34.50 -21.38
CA GLU A 337 -16.11 -34.54 -20.27
C GLU A 337 -15.60 -33.13 -19.91
N THR A 338 -14.83 -33.04 -18.82
CA THR A 338 -14.50 -31.81 -18.09
C THR A 338 -15.71 -31.13 -17.45
N ASP A 339 -15.44 -30.22 -16.53
CA ASP A 339 -16.48 -29.54 -15.75
C ASP A 339 -17.30 -28.55 -16.58
N ALA A 340 -16.81 -28.15 -17.77
CA ALA A 340 -17.62 -27.49 -18.79
C ALA A 340 -18.86 -28.32 -19.17
N PHE A 341 -18.78 -29.66 -19.18
CA PHE A 341 -19.94 -30.54 -19.36
C PHE A 341 -20.70 -30.77 -18.04
N TYR A 342 -19.98 -31.09 -16.96
CA TYR A 342 -20.62 -31.50 -15.69
C TYR A 342 -21.34 -30.36 -14.95
N ILE A 343 -20.86 -29.12 -15.07
CA ILE A 343 -21.40 -27.93 -14.41
C ILE A 343 -22.37 -27.21 -15.34
N ASP A 344 -21.88 -26.65 -16.46
CA ASP A 344 -22.68 -25.78 -17.31
C ASP A 344 -23.86 -26.50 -17.98
N TYR A 345 -23.78 -27.82 -18.19
CA TYR A 345 -24.82 -28.60 -18.88
C TYR A 345 -25.53 -29.55 -17.89
N VAL A 346 -24.82 -30.52 -17.30
CA VAL A 346 -25.50 -31.56 -16.48
C VAL A 346 -26.12 -30.96 -15.21
N ALA A 347 -25.41 -30.08 -14.49
CA ALA A 347 -25.99 -29.42 -13.31
C ALA A 347 -27.10 -28.42 -13.67
N HIS A 348 -27.08 -27.84 -14.87
CA HIS A 348 -28.11 -26.96 -15.43
C HIS A 348 -29.41 -27.71 -15.74
N GLU A 349 -29.35 -28.81 -16.50
CA GLU A 349 -30.52 -29.59 -16.87
C GLU A 349 -31.14 -30.33 -15.68
N ILE A 350 -30.33 -30.84 -14.75
CA ILE A 350 -30.83 -31.34 -13.46
C ILE A 350 -31.46 -30.19 -12.64
N GLY A 351 -30.99 -28.95 -12.80
CA GLY A 351 -31.55 -27.76 -12.17
C GLY A 351 -32.96 -27.48 -12.65
N HIS A 352 -33.21 -27.62 -13.96
CA HIS A 352 -34.55 -27.63 -14.52
C HIS A 352 -35.40 -28.81 -14.02
N GLN A 353 -34.86 -30.04 -13.94
CA GLN A 353 -35.61 -31.18 -13.37
C GLN A 353 -36.00 -30.96 -11.89
N LEU A 354 -35.20 -30.20 -11.15
CA LEU A 354 -35.49 -29.74 -9.80
C LEU A 354 -36.24 -28.39 -9.75
N GLY A 355 -36.55 -27.77 -10.89
CA GLY A 355 -37.51 -26.66 -11.03
C GLY A 355 -36.94 -25.24 -11.08
N ALA A 356 -35.63 -25.05 -11.20
CA ALA A 356 -35.04 -23.74 -11.48
C ALA A 356 -35.39 -23.25 -12.90
N GLU A 357 -35.60 -21.94 -13.05
CA GLU A 357 -35.70 -21.24 -14.34
C GLU A 357 -34.41 -20.47 -14.66
N HIS A 358 -34.23 -20.10 -15.93
CA HIS A 358 -33.07 -19.34 -16.40
C HIS A 358 -32.90 -17.98 -15.69
N THR A 359 -31.66 -17.64 -15.35
CA THR A 359 -31.32 -16.41 -14.59
C THR A 359 -30.84 -15.24 -15.44
N PHE A 360 -30.55 -15.48 -16.72
CA PHE A 360 -29.98 -14.48 -17.64
C PHE A 360 -31.00 -13.47 -18.20
N ASN A 361 -30.53 -12.29 -18.62
CA ASN A 361 -31.38 -11.20 -19.12
C ASN A 361 -31.28 -10.93 -20.64
N GLY A 362 -30.28 -11.47 -21.33
CA GLY A 362 -30.03 -11.26 -22.76
C GLY A 362 -31.02 -11.92 -23.73
N LEU A 363 -30.81 -11.69 -25.03
CA LEU A 363 -31.60 -12.18 -26.16
C LEU A 363 -30.77 -12.54 -27.42
N VAL A 364 -29.45 -12.41 -27.39
CA VAL A 364 -28.53 -12.76 -28.50
C VAL A 364 -28.03 -14.21 -28.36
N GLY A 365 -27.66 -14.85 -29.47
CA GLY A 365 -27.21 -16.25 -29.47
C GLY A 365 -28.27 -17.19 -28.91
N ALA A 366 -27.84 -18.16 -28.09
CA ALA A 366 -28.73 -19.12 -27.44
C ALA A 366 -29.72 -18.46 -26.45
N CYS A 367 -29.45 -17.25 -25.92
CA CYS A 367 -30.40 -16.55 -25.05
C CYS A 367 -31.73 -16.24 -25.77
N GLN A 368 -31.74 -16.19 -27.11
CA GLN A 368 -32.92 -15.84 -27.90
C GLN A 368 -34.07 -16.85 -27.69
N GLY A 369 -35.20 -16.38 -27.17
CA GLY A 369 -36.40 -17.21 -26.91
C GLY A 369 -36.33 -18.08 -25.65
N ASN A 370 -35.16 -18.20 -25.02
CA ASN A 370 -34.95 -19.03 -23.84
C ASN A 370 -35.06 -18.24 -22.51
N ARG A 371 -34.88 -16.91 -22.51
CA ARG A 371 -34.99 -16.03 -21.32
C ARG A 371 -36.30 -16.21 -20.55
N SER A 372 -36.21 -16.46 -19.23
CA SER A 372 -37.35 -16.51 -18.31
C SER A 372 -37.46 -15.22 -17.47
N GLY A 373 -38.25 -14.27 -17.94
CA GLY A 373 -38.31 -12.89 -17.39
C GLY A 373 -38.82 -12.70 -15.96
N LEU A 374 -39.26 -13.76 -15.26
CA LEU A 374 -39.57 -13.75 -13.82
C LEU A 374 -38.41 -14.33 -12.97
N SER A 375 -37.26 -14.58 -13.58
CA SER A 375 -36.06 -15.12 -12.94
C SER A 375 -34.77 -14.49 -13.48
N ALA A 376 -34.88 -13.61 -14.48
CA ALA A 376 -33.80 -12.89 -15.17
C ALA A 376 -33.12 -11.81 -14.29
N TYR A 377 -32.39 -12.26 -13.26
CA TYR A 377 -31.68 -11.45 -12.27
C TYR A 377 -30.20 -11.18 -12.62
N GLU A 378 -29.64 -11.82 -13.64
CA GLU A 378 -28.25 -11.63 -14.07
C GLU A 378 -28.18 -10.93 -15.45
N PRO A 379 -27.25 -9.98 -15.67
CA PRO A 379 -27.13 -9.26 -16.95
C PRO A 379 -26.56 -10.15 -18.07
N GLY A 380 -26.77 -9.78 -19.33
CA GLY A 380 -26.26 -10.54 -20.48
C GLY A 380 -26.62 -12.04 -20.45
N SER A 381 -25.60 -12.89 -20.60
CA SER A 381 -25.67 -14.36 -20.50
C SER A 381 -25.93 -14.92 -19.10
N GLY A 382 -25.85 -14.11 -18.05
CA GLY A 382 -25.63 -14.61 -16.70
C GLY A 382 -24.24 -15.22 -16.49
N SER A 383 -23.99 -15.64 -15.24
CA SER A 383 -22.70 -16.10 -14.70
C SER A 383 -22.81 -17.35 -13.83
N THR A 384 -23.96 -17.57 -13.16
CA THR A 384 -24.23 -18.81 -12.40
C THR A 384 -24.72 -19.96 -13.29
N ILE A 385 -24.82 -21.17 -12.74
CA ILE A 385 -25.20 -22.40 -13.48
C ILE A 385 -26.49 -22.28 -14.28
N MET A 386 -27.49 -21.49 -13.85
CA MET A 386 -28.75 -21.31 -14.61
C MET A 386 -28.70 -20.16 -15.65
N GLY A 387 -27.52 -19.56 -15.83
CA GLY A 387 -27.19 -18.74 -16.97
C GLY A 387 -26.93 -19.57 -18.24
N TYR A 388 -26.66 -18.88 -19.34
CA TYR A 388 -26.26 -19.42 -20.63
C TYR A 388 -24.86 -18.88 -20.99
N THR A 389 -23.89 -19.13 -20.11
CA THR A 389 -22.50 -18.66 -20.28
C THR A 389 -21.86 -19.16 -21.57
N GLY A 390 -21.16 -18.26 -22.28
CA GLY A 390 -20.37 -18.58 -23.48
C GLY A 390 -21.15 -18.93 -24.75
N ILE A 391 -22.48 -18.80 -24.73
CA ILE A 391 -23.37 -19.19 -25.83
C ILE A 391 -24.38 -18.09 -26.23
N CYS A 392 -24.34 -16.91 -25.62
CA CYS A 392 -25.17 -15.75 -25.98
C CYS A 392 -24.43 -14.69 -26.83
N GLY A 393 -23.22 -14.99 -27.30
CA GLY A 393 -22.50 -14.22 -28.31
C GLY A 393 -21.90 -12.94 -27.72
N GLU A 394 -22.23 -11.77 -28.29
CA GLU A 394 -21.73 -10.51 -27.72
C GLU A 394 -22.23 -10.24 -26.29
N GLN A 395 -23.31 -10.92 -25.85
CA GLN A 395 -23.84 -10.78 -24.50
C GLN A 395 -23.17 -11.67 -23.44
N ASP A 396 -22.12 -12.42 -23.78
CA ASP A 396 -21.45 -13.36 -22.85
C ASP A 396 -20.60 -12.66 -21.78
N LEU A 397 -21.01 -12.79 -20.52
CA LEU A 397 -20.28 -12.31 -19.33
C LEU A 397 -18.99 -13.12 -19.06
N GLN A 398 -19.03 -14.41 -19.36
CA GLN A 398 -17.95 -15.37 -19.18
C GLN A 398 -18.19 -16.59 -20.09
N GLN A 399 -17.15 -17.38 -20.37
CA GLN A 399 -17.27 -18.54 -21.25
C GLN A 399 -17.98 -19.72 -20.57
N ASN A 400 -17.63 -20.03 -19.33
CA ASN A 400 -18.16 -21.18 -18.59
C ASN A 400 -18.79 -20.70 -17.26
N SER A 401 -19.74 -21.45 -16.70
CA SER A 401 -20.53 -21.09 -15.50
C SER A 401 -19.74 -21.24 -14.21
N ASP A 402 -19.77 -20.22 -13.35
CA ASP A 402 -19.24 -20.36 -11.99
C ASP A 402 -20.00 -21.52 -11.27
N PRO A 403 -19.33 -22.43 -10.53
CA PRO A 403 -19.91 -23.69 -10.02
C PRO A 403 -20.82 -23.51 -8.78
N PHE A 404 -21.80 -22.60 -8.87
CA PHE A 404 -22.84 -22.35 -7.87
C PHE A 404 -24.14 -21.85 -8.50
N PHE A 405 -25.23 -21.96 -7.75
CA PHE A 405 -26.55 -21.47 -8.16
C PHE A 405 -26.82 -20.05 -7.66
N HIS A 406 -27.46 -19.23 -8.51
CA HIS A 406 -28.09 -17.98 -8.08
C HIS A 406 -29.09 -18.27 -6.95
N LEU A 407 -29.21 -17.37 -5.96
CA LEU A 407 -30.08 -17.58 -4.81
C LEU A 407 -31.54 -17.83 -5.23
N HIS A 408 -32.03 -17.16 -6.26
CA HIS A 408 -33.37 -17.39 -6.81
C HIS A 408 -33.57 -18.82 -7.35
N SER A 409 -32.58 -19.39 -8.04
CA SER A 409 -32.62 -20.78 -8.51
C SER A 409 -32.63 -21.77 -7.35
N ILE A 410 -31.94 -21.45 -6.26
CA ILE A 410 -31.99 -22.20 -5.00
C ILE A 410 -33.39 -22.13 -4.39
N GLU A 411 -33.96 -20.93 -4.23
CA GLU A 411 -35.32 -20.72 -3.69
C GLU A 411 -36.39 -21.49 -4.50
N GLN A 412 -36.25 -21.54 -5.83
CA GLN A 412 -37.09 -22.36 -6.71
C GLN A 412 -36.91 -23.87 -6.43
N MET A 413 -35.68 -24.38 -6.44
CA MET A 413 -35.41 -25.81 -6.22
C MET A 413 -35.75 -26.29 -4.81
N VAL A 414 -35.57 -25.45 -3.78
CA VAL A 414 -36.02 -25.73 -2.40
C VAL A 414 -37.54 -25.86 -2.36
N ALA A 415 -38.28 -24.94 -3.01
CA ALA A 415 -39.74 -25.05 -3.08
C ALA A 415 -40.18 -26.37 -3.75
N VAL A 416 -39.55 -26.79 -4.85
CA VAL A 416 -39.91 -28.04 -5.55
C VAL A 416 -39.60 -29.29 -4.71
N THR A 417 -38.39 -29.35 -4.11
CA THR A 417 -37.88 -30.52 -3.38
C THR A 417 -38.45 -30.69 -1.97
N ARG A 418 -39.02 -29.62 -1.38
CA ARG A 418 -39.53 -29.64 0.00
C ARG A 418 -41.00 -29.24 0.16
N GLN A 419 -41.62 -28.58 -0.83
CA GLN A 419 -43.05 -28.22 -0.83
C GLN A 419 -43.83 -28.72 -2.05
N GLY A 420 -43.17 -28.87 -3.20
CA GLY A 420 -43.75 -29.35 -4.46
C GLY A 420 -43.73 -30.88 -4.60
N VAL A 421 -43.89 -31.38 -5.83
CA VAL A 421 -43.93 -32.82 -6.13
C VAL A 421 -42.64 -33.55 -5.70
N GLY A 422 -41.49 -32.87 -5.73
CA GLY A 422 -40.21 -33.38 -5.24
C GLY A 422 -40.18 -33.73 -3.75
N SER A 423 -41.16 -33.27 -2.96
CA SER A 423 -41.31 -33.67 -1.56
C SER A 423 -41.75 -35.12 -1.37
N THR A 424 -42.36 -35.74 -2.39
CA THR A 424 -43.05 -37.04 -2.29
C THR A 424 -42.13 -38.27 -2.40
N CYS A 425 -40.86 -38.09 -2.75
CA CYS A 425 -39.87 -39.16 -2.86
C CYS A 425 -38.46 -38.68 -2.39
N GLY A 426 -37.44 -39.53 -2.58
CA GLY A 426 -36.10 -39.35 -2.00
C GLY A 426 -36.03 -39.74 -0.52
N ALA A 427 -34.87 -40.24 -0.09
CA ALA A 427 -34.62 -40.56 1.31
C ALA A 427 -34.23 -39.29 2.08
N ARG A 428 -34.82 -39.07 3.26
CA ARG A 428 -34.63 -37.87 4.09
C ARG A 428 -33.90 -38.21 5.38
N THR A 429 -32.93 -37.37 5.75
CA THR A 429 -32.21 -37.44 7.03
C THR A 429 -32.13 -36.03 7.61
N ASN A 430 -32.58 -35.84 8.84
CA ASN A 430 -32.46 -34.54 9.52
C ASN A 430 -30.99 -34.11 9.58
N LEU A 431 -30.72 -32.85 9.22
CA LEU A 431 -29.42 -32.24 9.46
C LEU A 431 -29.27 -31.96 10.96
N THR A 432 -28.08 -32.20 11.50
CA THR A 432 -27.69 -31.73 12.84
C THR A 432 -27.09 -30.33 12.80
N ASN A 433 -26.62 -29.92 11.62
CA ASN A 433 -26.15 -28.57 11.32
C ASN A 433 -27.33 -27.59 11.36
N GLN A 434 -27.10 -26.38 11.84
CA GLN A 434 -28.08 -25.30 11.76
C GLN A 434 -27.79 -24.42 10.53
N SER A 435 -28.73 -23.51 10.23
CA SER A 435 -28.58 -22.55 9.14
C SER A 435 -28.01 -21.23 9.69
N PRO A 436 -27.03 -20.60 9.01
CA PRO A 436 -26.41 -19.36 9.50
C PRO A 436 -27.40 -18.20 9.51
N VAL A 437 -27.25 -17.31 10.49
CA VAL A 437 -28.02 -16.06 10.60
C VAL A 437 -27.26 -14.95 9.87
N VAL A 438 -27.92 -14.32 8.90
CA VAL A 438 -27.34 -13.30 7.99
C VAL A 438 -27.91 -11.92 8.30
N ASP A 439 -27.08 -10.90 8.16
CA ASP A 439 -27.42 -9.47 8.27
C ASP A 439 -26.85 -8.75 7.05
N ALA A 440 -27.71 -8.19 6.19
CA ALA A 440 -27.32 -7.45 4.99
C ALA A 440 -26.97 -5.97 5.29
N GLY A 441 -27.10 -5.51 6.54
CA GLY A 441 -26.90 -4.12 6.93
C GLY A 441 -28.11 -3.23 6.62
N SER A 442 -27.89 -1.92 6.67
CA SER A 442 -28.96 -0.92 6.48
C SER A 442 -29.24 -0.60 5.01
N ASP A 443 -30.46 -0.16 4.72
CA ASP A 443 -30.80 0.50 3.45
C ASP A 443 -30.06 1.86 3.33
N PHE A 444 -29.59 2.19 2.13
CA PHE A 444 -28.86 3.43 1.86
C PHE A 444 -29.46 4.23 0.68
N THR A 445 -29.15 5.52 0.63
CA THR A 445 -29.44 6.40 -0.53
C THR A 445 -28.14 7.02 -1.04
N ILE A 446 -27.83 6.84 -2.33
CA ILE A 446 -26.53 7.20 -2.94
C ILE A 446 -26.70 8.08 -4.19
N PRO A 447 -25.69 8.87 -4.58
CA PRO A 447 -25.67 9.51 -5.91
C PRO A 447 -25.52 8.48 -7.04
N ALA A 448 -26.07 8.80 -8.20
CA ALA A 448 -25.77 8.10 -9.44
C ALA A 448 -24.31 8.34 -9.90
N ARG A 449 -23.78 7.42 -10.72
CA ARG A 449 -22.42 7.49 -11.33
C ARG A 449 -21.29 7.54 -10.29
N THR A 450 -21.46 6.82 -9.19
CA THR A 450 -20.51 6.75 -8.07
C THR A 450 -20.39 5.32 -7.56
N PRO A 451 -19.17 4.83 -7.23
CA PRO A 451 -18.99 3.50 -6.67
C PRO A 451 -19.38 3.42 -5.20
N PHE A 452 -19.80 2.23 -4.77
CA PHE A 452 -20.22 1.96 -3.39
C PHE A 452 -19.70 0.61 -2.89
N ILE A 453 -19.78 0.40 -1.57
CA ILE A 453 -19.35 -0.82 -0.90
C ILE A 453 -20.53 -1.38 -0.10
N LEU A 454 -20.98 -2.59 -0.41
CA LEU A 454 -21.89 -3.32 0.46
C LEU A 454 -21.08 -4.15 1.45
N THR A 455 -21.48 -4.09 2.72
CA THR A 455 -20.86 -4.80 3.85
C THR A 455 -21.99 -5.38 4.68
N GLY A 456 -22.03 -6.70 4.82
CA GLY A 456 -22.94 -7.37 5.74
C GLY A 456 -22.17 -8.18 6.77
N SER A 457 -22.86 -9.10 7.44
CA SER A 457 -22.24 -10.12 8.30
C SER A 457 -23.08 -11.38 8.34
N ALA A 458 -22.51 -12.46 8.90
CA ALA A 458 -23.28 -13.61 9.31
C ALA A 458 -22.68 -14.24 10.57
N THR A 459 -23.49 -14.99 11.29
CA THR A 459 -23.08 -15.79 12.44
C THR A 459 -23.61 -17.21 12.28
N ASP A 460 -22.82 -18.18 12.74
CA ASP A 460 -23.18 -19.58 12.70
C ASP A 460 -22.99 -20.21 14.09
N THR A 461 -23.92 -21.09 14.48
CA THR A 461 -23.96 -21.71 15.81
C THR A 461 -23.07 -22.94 15.94
N ASP A 462 -22.81 -23.63 14.84
CA ASP A 462 -21.97 -24.83 14.76
C ASP A 462 -20.50 -24.46 14.46
N SER A 463 -20.25 -23.18 14.15
CA SER A 463 -18.97 -22.55 13.82
C SER A 463 -18.40 -22.99 12.47
N ASP A 464 -19.29 -23.20 11.50
CA ASP A 464 -18.91 -23.51 10.11
C ASP A 464 -18.22 -22.35 9.39
N THR A 465 -17.60 -22.68 8.25
CA THR A 465 -16.89 -21.70 7.43
C THR A 465 -17.82 -21.08 6.39
N LEU A 466 -18.29 -19.88 6.71
CA LEU A 466 -19.25 -19.15 5.89
C LEU A 466 -18.62 -18.51 4.65
N SER A 467 -19.26 -18.70 3.50
CA SER A 467 -18.92 -17.99 2.25
C SER A 467 -20.08 -17.11 1.77
N TYR A 468 -19.73 -15.91 1.30
CA TYR A 468 -20.62 -14.78 1.07
C TYR A 468 -20.72 -14.44 -0.42
N SER A 469 -21.92 -14.18 -0.93
CA SER A 469 -22.19 -13.76 -2.30
C SER A 469 -23.23 -12.65 -2.32
N TRP A 470 -22.80 -11.44 -2.68
CA TRP A 470 -23.68 -10.29 -2.89
C TRP A 470 -24.28 -10.33 -4.30
N GLN A 471 -25.60 -10.45 -4.39
CA GLN A 471 -26.36 -10.66 -5.63
C GLN A 471 -27.39 -9.53 -5.82
N GLN A 472 -27.49 -8.96 -7.02
CA GLN A 472 -28.56 -8.00 -7.34
C GLN A 472 -29.87 -8.76 -7.58
N PHE A 473 -31.00 -8.20 -7.12
CA PHE A 473 -32.32 -8.83 -7.13
C PHE A 473 -33.37 -7.98 -7.88
N ASP A 474 -32.93 -7.27 -8.93
CA ASP A 474 -33.80 -6.47 -9.80
C ASP A 474 -34.16 -7.21 -11.09
N LEU A 475 -35.45 -7.45 -11.32
CA LEU A 475 -35.96 -7.85 -12.64
C LEU A 475 -36.14 -6.64 -13.56
N GLY A 476 -36.21 -6.87 -14.87
CA GLY A 476 -36.44 -5.79 -15.84
C GLY A 476 -36.76 -6.24 -17.26
N SER A 477 -36.60 -5.30 -18.19
CA SER A 477 -36.69 -5.57 -19.62
C SER A 477 -35.48 -6.39 -20.09
N ALA A 478 -35.69 -7.21 -21.12
CA ALA A 478 -34.64 -7.98 -21.77
C ALA A 478 -33.74 -7.07 -22.63
N THR A 479 -32.44 -7.35 -22.65
CA THR A 479 -31.44 -6.64 -23.46
C THR A 479 -31.15 -7.39 -24.76
N ASN A 480 -30.88 -6.68 -25.87
CA ASN A 480 -30.61 -7.30 -27.17
C ASN A 480 -29.24 -6.95 -27.82
N SER A 481 -28.34 -6.35 -27.04
CA SER A 481 -26.95 -6.11 -27.42
C SER A 481 -26.08 -5.88 -26.17
N ALA A 482 -24.79 -6.16 -26.26
CA ALA A 482 -23.81 -5.87 -25.20
C ALA A 482 -23.81 -4.38 -24.82
N SER A 483 -24.10 -3.51 -25.79
CA SER A 483 -24.26 -2.06 -25.60
C SER A 483 -25.53 -1.65 -24.85
N GLN A 484 -26.52 -2.54 -24.72
CA GLN A 484 -27.68 -2.34 -23.83
C GLN A 484 -27.43 -2.88 -22.42
N ASP A 485 -26.72 -4.01 -22.28
CA ASP A 485 -26.27 -4.49 -20.97
C ASP A 485 -25.26 -3.52 -20.33
N ALA A 486 -24.57 -2.72 -21.12
CA ALA A 486 -23.61 -1.69 -20.68
C ALA A 486 -24.24 -0.36 -20.22
N ILE A 487 -25.57 -0.22 -20.14
CA ILE A 487 -26.26 1.00 -19.70
C ILE A 487 -27.35 0.72 -18.66
N ASP A 488 -27.45 1.60 -17.66
CA ASP A 488 -28.58 1.55 -16.72
C ASP A 488 -29.86 2.08 -17.38
N SER A 489 -30.78 1.17 -17.70
CA SER A 489 -32.06 1.49 -18.35
C SER A 489 -33.12 2.09 -17.41
N GLY A 490 -32.84 2.21 -16.11
CA GLY A 490 -33.86 2.45 -15.08
C GLY A 490 -34.57 1.17 -14.60
N SER A 491 -34.22 0.01 -15.13
CA SER A 491 -34.76 -1.30 -14.73
C SER A 491 -33.75 -2.43 -14.98
N GLY A 492 -33.98 -3.60 -14.36
CA GLY A 492 -33.19 -4.81 -14.60
C GLY A 492 -31.80 -4.80 -13.96
N PRO A 493 -31.06 -5.92 -14.08
CA PRO A 493 -29.77 -6.10 -13.45
C PRO A 493 -28.68 -5.27 -14.14
N LEU A 494 -27.77 -4.75 -13.33
CA LEU A 494 -26.59 -3.96 -13.73
C LEU A 494 -25.28 -4.67 -13.35
N PHE A 495 -25.31 -5.44 -12.26
CA PHE A 495 -24.18 -6.12 -11.67
C PHE A 495 -24.33 -7.64 -11.78
N ARG A 496 -23.29 -8.28 -12.28
CA ARG A 496 -23.17 -9.74 -12.35
C ARG A 496 -22.90 -10.32 -10.98
N VAL A 497 -23.08 -11.64 -10.87
CA VAL A 497 -22.65 -12.38 -9.68
C VAL A 497 -21.23 -12.91 -9.91
N PHE A 498 -20.55 -13.21 -8.82
CA PHE A 498 -19.24 -13.86 -8.80
C PHE A 498 -19.27 -14.98 -7.76
N ASN A 499 -18.38 -15.97 -7.92
CA ASN A 499 -18.09 -17.00 -6.92
C ASN A 499 -18.14 -16.47 -5.46
N PRO A 500 -18.83 -17.17 -4.54
CA PRO A 500 -18.84 -16.80 -3.12
C PRO A 500 -17.43 -16.73 -2.54
N THR A 501 -17.17 -15.75 -1.66
CA THR A 501 -15.85 -15.53 -1.06
C THR A 501 -15.90 -15.61 0.46
N MET A 502 -14.73 -15.61 1.12
CA MET A 502 -14.65 -15.51 2.58
C MET A 502 -14.91 -14.09 3.13
N ASP A 503 -15.06 -13.09 2.26
CA ASP A 503 -15.25 -11.69 2.61
C ASP A 503 -16.73 -11.28 2.47
N PRO A 504 -17.39 -10.76 3.54
CA PRO A 504 -18.76 -10.23 3.46
C PRO A 504 -18.85 -8.85 2.78
N VAL A 505 -17.73 -8.29 2.32
CA VAL A 505 -17.64 -6.99 1.64
C VAL A 505 -17.60 -7.15 0.12
N ARG A 506 -18.39 -6.37 -0.62
CA ARG A 506 -18.27 -6.22 -2.08
C ARG A 506 -18.30 -4.76 -2.52
N THR A 507 -17.29 -4.34 -3.27
CA THR A 507 -17.27 -3.08 -4.01
C THR A 507 -18.05 -3.22 -5.33
N PHE A 508 -18.80 -2.17 -5.69
CA PHE A 508 -19.57 -2.06 -6.92
C PHE A 508 -19.22 -0.76 -7.67
N PRO A 509 -18.66 -0.83 -8.90
CA PRO A 509 -18.04 -1.99 -9.55
C PRO A 509 -16.88 -2.57 -8.74
N LYS A 510 -16.30 -3.70 -9.18
CA LYS A 510 -15.07 -4.26 -8.58
C LYS A 510 -13.97 -3.20 -8.47
N LEU A 511 -13.24 -3.20 -7.34
CA LEU A 511 -12.22 -2.18 -7.05
C LEU A 511 -11.15 -2.05 -8.15
N ILE A 512 -10.72 -3.16 -8.76
CA ILE A 512 -9.73 -3.14 -9.85
C ILE A 512 -10.24 -2.44 -11.12
N ASP A 513 -11.54 -2.51 -11.40
CA ASP A 513 -12.21 -1.83 -12.51
C ASP A 513 -12.24 -0.32 -12.28
N ILE A 514 -12.51 0.10 -11.03
CA ILE A 514 -12.47 1.50 -10.59
C ILE A 514 -11.05 2.05 -10.72
N LEU A 515 -10.04 1.33 -10.23
CA LEU A 515 -8.64 1.76 -10.23
C LEU A 515 -8.02 1.85 -11.63
N SER A 516 -8.53 1.06 -12.57
CA SER A 516 -8.15 1.07 -14.00
C SER A 516 -8.99 2.03 -14.85
N ASN A 517 -10.06 2.61 -14.31
CA ASN A 517 -11.08 3.39 -15.02
C ASN A 517 -11.77 2.60 -16.16
N SER A 518 -11.86 1.27 -16.03
CA SER A 518 -12.40 0.36 -17.04
C SER A 518 -13.36 -0.64 -16.39
N VAL A 519 -14.65 -0.31 -16.39
CA VAL A 519 -15.73 -1.15 -15.86
C VAL A 519 -15.80 -2.49 -16.61
N ALA A 520 -15.77 -3.62 -15.89
CA ALA A 520 -15.94 -4.93 -16.51
C ALA A 520 -17.35 -5.10 -17.11
N TYR A 521 -17.46 -5.94 -18.14
CA TYR A 521 -18.75 -6.24 -18.74
C TYR A 521 -19.67 -6.95 -17.74
N GLY A 522 -20.85 -6.34 -17.53
CA GLY A 522 -21.81 -6.72 -16.50
C GLY A 522 -21.57 -6.12 -15.10
N GLU A 523 -20.84 -5.01 -14.94
CA GLU A 523 -20.69 -4.29 -13.65
C GLU A 523 -21.09 -2.80 -13.75
N VAL A 524 -22.24 -2.49 -14.34
CA VAL A 524 -22.59 -1.12 -14.76
C VAL A 524 -22.92 -0.18 -13.60
N TYR A 525 -22.29 0.99 -13.58
CA TYR A 525 -22.68 2.10 -12.68
C TYR A 525 -24.16 2.47 -12.89
N PRO A 526 -24.98 2.56 -11.82
CA PRO A 526 -26.33 3.09 -11.94
C PRO A 526 -26.26 4.58 -12.32
N THR A 527 -27.06 4.97 -13.31
CA THR A 527 -27.07 6.34 -13.88
C THR A 527 -28.43 7.03 -13.81
N THR A 528 -29.45 6.32 -13.28
CA THR A 528 -30.83 6.79 -13.17
C THR A 528 -31.30 6.83 -11.72
N SER A 529 -32.37 7.58 -11.45
CA SER A 529 -33.04 7.56 -10.14
C SER A 529 -33.89 6.29 -10.02
N ARG A 530 -33.37 5.27 -9.31
CA ARG A 530 -34.01 3.96 -9.11
C ARG A 530 -33.59 3.35 -7.78
N THR A 531 -34.42 2.49 -7.20
CA THR A 531 -33.96 1.57 -6.15
C THR A 531 -33.28 0.37 -6.82
N LEU A 532 -32.17 -0.06 -6.24
CA LEU A 532 -31.51 -1.34 -6.50
C LEU A 532 -31.77 -2.26 -5.31
N ASN A 533 -32.24 -3.48 -5.57
CA ASN A 533 -32.39 -4.50 -4.54
C ASN A 533 -31.16 -5.40 -4.52
N PHE A 534 -30.60 -5.66 -3.34
CA PHE A 534 -29.48 -6.59 -3.15
C PHE A 534 -29.81 -7.63 -2.10
N ARG A 535 -29.36 -8.87 -2.32
CA ARG A 535 -29.35 -9.93 -1.31
C ARG A 535 -27.92 -10.35 -1.00
N LEU A 536 -27.62 -10.50 0.28
CA LEU A 536 -26.43 -11.19 0.75
C LEU A 536 -26.79 -12.67 0.93
N ALA A 537 -26.32 -13.54 0.05
CA ALA A 537 -26.46 -14.98 0.16
C ALA A 537 -25.23 -15.57 0.86
N VAL A 538 -25.44 -16.38 1.91
CA VAL A 538 -24.38 -16.98 2.73
C VAL A 538 -24.56 -18.50 2.78
N ARG A 539 -23.47 -19.23 2.59
CA ARG A 539 -23.42 -20.70 2.54
C ARG A 539 -22.58 -21.23 3.70
N ASP A 540 -23.07 -22.26 4.39
CA ASP A 540 -22.35 -22.98 5.47
C ASP A 540 -21.32 -24.01 4.93
N GLY A 541 -21.51 -24.49 3.70
CA GLY A 541 -20.74 -25.59 3.13
C GLY A 541 -21.29 -26.99 3.46
N GLN A 542 -22.28 -27.07 4.34
CA GLN A 542 -22.82 -28.29 4.97
C GLN A 542 -24.26 -28.62 4.53
N GLY A 543 -24.95 -27.67 3.90
CA GLY A 543 -26.23 -27.90 3.24
C GLY A 543 -27.26 -26.79 3.39
N HIS A 544 -26.93 -25.70 4.09
CA HIS A 544 -27.78 -24.52 4.22
C HIS A 544 -27.22 -23.34 3.43
N VAL A 545 -28.15 -22.65 2.78
CA VAL A 545 -27.96 -21.28 2.33
C VAL A 545 -28.91 -20.42 3.13
N ALA A 546 -28.46 -19.29 3.62
CA ALA A 546 -29.30 -18.26 4.22
C ALA A 546 -29.10 -16.94 3.48
N SER A 547 -30.03 -16.00 3.64
CA SER A 547 -29.91 -14.70 3.00
C SER A 547 -30.68 -13.63 3.72
N ASP A 548 -30.18 -12.40 3.62
CA ASP A 548 -30.89 -11.18 4.00
C ASP A 548 -30.89 -10.16 2.83
N THR A 549 -31.78 -9.17 2.87
CA THR A 549 -32.04 -8.21 1.77
C THR A 549 -31.84 -6.78 2.23
N MET A 550 -31.14 -5.96 1.42
CA MET A 550 -31.03 -4.51 1.62
C MET A 550 -31.24 -3.76 0.29
N GLN A 551 -31.55 -2.46 0.39
CA GLN A 551 -31.86 -1.59 -0.73
C GLN A 551 -30.85 -0.44 -0.86
N VAL A 552 -30.46 -0.15 -2.10
CA VAL A 552 -29.67 1.02 -2.46
C VAL A 552 -30.52 1.93 -3.35
N THR A 553 -31.02 3.03 -2.80
CA THR A 553 -31.78 4.02 -3.56
C THR A 553 -30.82 4.98 -4.25
N VAL A 554 -30.72 4.88 -5.57
CA VAL A 554 -29.88 5.75 -6.40
C VAL A 554 -30.64 7.01 -6.77
N VAL A 555 -29.95 8.15 -6.72
CA VAL A 555 -30.49 9.47 -7.02
C VAL A 555 -29.66 10.12 -8.12
N ASP A 556 -30.28 10.38 -9.27
CA ASP A 556 -29.64 11.02 -10.40
C ASP A 556 -29.42 12.52 -10.16
N SER A 557 -28.16 12.93 -10.26
CA SER A 557 -27.69 14.31 -10.36
C SER A 557 -26.83 14.46 -11.60
N GLN A 558 -26.69 15.68 -12.15
CA GLN A 558 -26.00 15.89 -13.44
C GLN A 558 -24.56 15.35 -13.47
N ASN A 559 -23.89 15.36 -12.31
CA ASN A 559 -22.54 14.82 -12.10
C ASN A 559 -22.59 13.66 -11.09
N GLY A 560 -21.56 12.83 -11.06
CA GLY A 560 -21.33 11.82 -10.02
C GLY A 560 -20.32 12.31 -8.98
N PHE A 561 -20.41 11.81 -7.74
CA PHE A 561 -19.46 12.12 -6.68
C PHE A 561 -18.07 11.57 -7.08
N THR A 562 -17.09 12.46 -7.27
CA THR A 562 -15.83 12.15 -7.96
C THR A 562 -14.66 13.02 -7.44
N VAL A 563 -13.49 12.43 -7.22
CA VAL A 563 -12.27 13.18 -6.84
C VAL A 563 -11.70 13.87 -8.09
N THR A 564 -11.49 15.18 -8.02
CA THR A 564 -11.04 16.02 -9.15
C THR A 564 -9.57 16.41 -9.05
N GLN A 565 -9.00 16.49 -7.84
CA GLN A 565 -7.55 16.53 -7.59
C GLN A 565 -7.23 15.75 -6.30
N PRO A 566 -6.08 15.04 -6.22
CA PRO A 566 -4.98 14.99 -7.19
C PRO A 566 -5.28 14.11 -8.42
N ASP A 567 -4.97 14.58 -9.63
CA ASP A 567 -4.98 13.74 -10.85
C ASP A 567 -3.63 13.02 -11.09
N SER A 568 -3.56 12.18 -12.12
CA SER A 568 -2.34 11.42 -12.48
C SER A 568 -1.13 12.25 -12.94
N SER A 569 -1.25 13.56 -13.11
CA SER A 569 -0.12 14.49 -13.32
C SER A 569 0.41 15.09 -12.01
N SER A 570 -0.30 14.90 -10.90
CA SER A 570 0.04 15.50 -9.60
C SER A 570 1.37 14.99 -9.04
N GLN A 571 2.11 15.91 -8.45
CA GLN A 571 3.35 15.65 -7.71
C GLN A 571 3.25 16.35 -6.36
N TRP A 572 3.17 15.58 -5.29
CA TRP A 572 3.13 16.06 -3.92
C TRP A 572 4.49 15.89 -3.26
N LEU A 573 4.83 16.83 -2.37
CA LEU A 573 6.00 16.78 -1.49
C LEU A 573 5.53 16.61 -0.04
N THR A 574 6.47 16.54 0.91
CA THR A 574 6.17 16.69 2.35
C THR A 574 5.71 18.12 2.64
N ASP A 575 4.41 18.37 2.50
CA ASP A 575 3.75 19.67 2.69
C ASP A 575 2.23 19.46 2.83
N THR A 576 1.48 20.54 2.98
CA THR A 576 0.02 20.58 2.90
C THR A 576 -0.45 20.66 1.45
N HIS A 577 -1.34 19.77 1.04
CA HIS A 577 -1.93 19.74 -0.31
C HIS A 577 -3.46 19.80 -0.24
N THR A 578 -4.11 20.36 -1.26
CA THR A 578 -5.58 20.37 -1.33
C THR A 578 -6.09 19.16 -2.11
N VAL A 579 -6.99 18.38 -1.51
CA VAL A 579 -7.85 17.41 -2.20
C VAL A 579 -9.14 18.11 -2.59
N THR A 580 -9.60 17.92 -3.83
CA THR A 580 -10.89 18.47 -4.30
C THR A 580 -11.75 17.38 -4.91
N TRP A 581 -13.07 17.51 -4.77
CA TRP A 581 -14.06 16.57 -5.31
C TRP A 581 -15.34 17.27 -5.74
N ASP A 582 -16.05 16.70 -6.71
CA ASP A 582 -17.45 17.06 -6.95
C ASP A 582 -18.31 16.40 -5.86
N THR A 583 -19.07 17.21 -5.13
CA THR A 583 -19.97 16.74 -4.08
C THR A 583 -21.23 16.08 -4.63
N ALA A 584 -21.55 16.24 -5.92
CA ALA A 584 -22.79 15.79 -6.57
C ALA A 584 -24.08 16.21 -5.82
N ASN A 585 -24.02 17.31 -5.05
CA ASN A 585 -25.07 17.76 -4.12
C ASN A 585 -25.43 16.76 -3.00
N THR A 586 -24.60 15.74 -2.76
CA THR A 586 -24.85 14.63 -1.81
C THR A 586 -24.99 15.05 -0.35
N GLN A 587 -24.50 16.23 0.03
CA GLN A 587 -24.70 16.82 1.35
C GLN A 587 -26.15 17.25 1.64
N ASN A 588 -27.00 17.28 0.61
CA ASN A 588 -28.41 17.61 0.72
C ASN A 588 -29.28 16.34 0.77
N ALA A 589 -30.49 16.47 1.33
CA ALA A 589 -31.49 15.41 1.24
C ALA A 589 -31.86 15.13 -0.23
N PRO A 590 -32.07 13.86 -0.62
CA PRO A 590 -32.19 12.69 0.25
C PRO A 590 -30.87 12.01 0.65
N VAL A 591 -29.77 12.17 -0.10
CA VAL A 591 -28.49 11.45 0.15
C VAL A 591 -27.87 11.80 1.50
N SER A 592 -27.97 13.06 1.92
CA SER A 592 -27.70 13.55 3.28
C SER A 592 -26.26 13.30 3.82
N CYS A 593 -25.27 13.10 2.94
CA CYS A 593 -23.88 12.89 3.32
C CYS A 593 -23.20 14.21 3.74
N SER A 594 -23.31 14.58 5.02
CA SER A 594 -22.77 15.83 5.53
C SER A 594 -21.25 15.83 5.75
N ARG A 595 -20.65 14.65 6.01
CA ARG A 595 -19.22 14.50 6.32
C ARG A 595 -18.54 13.41 5.49
N VAL A 596 -17.27 13.62 5.16
CA VAL A 596 -16.42 12.69 4.39
C VAL A 596 -15.10 12.37 5.09
N THR A 597 -14.55 11.20 4.82
CA THR A 597 -13.22 10.77 5.24
C THR A 597 -12.31 10.63 4.03
N ILE A 598 -11.08 11.18 4.13
CA ILE A 598 -10.07 11.20 3.09
C ILE A 598 -8.95 10.24 3.46
N SER A 599 -8.75 9.20 2.65
CA SER A 599 -7.74 8.16 2.85
C SER A 599 -6.71 8.18 1.71
N LEU A 600 -5.44 7.92 2.05
CA LEU A 600 -4.34 7.69 1.12
C LEU A 600 -4.05 6.20 1.00
N SER A 601 -3.83 5.77 -0.24
CA SER A 601 -3.13 4.54 -0.62
C SER A 601 -1.74 4.88 -1.13
N THR A 602 -0.76 4.03 -0.84
CA THR A 602 0.60 4.10 -1.42
C THR A 602 0.90 2.95 -2.39
N ASP A 603 -0.09 2.08 -2.64
CA ASP A 603 0.00 0.78 -3.32
C ASP A 603 -0.95 0.70 -4.54
N ALA A 604 -1.04 1.79 -5.31
CA ALA A 604 -1.88 1.99 -6.50
C ALA A 604 -3.40 1.88 -6.26
N GLY A 605 -3.84 1.93 -4.99
CA GLY A 605 -5.24 1.85 -4.57
C GLY A 605 -5.65 0.48 -4.00
N VAL A 606 -4.73 -0.47 -3.83
CA VAL A 606 -5.04 -1.80 -3.29
C VAL A 606 -5.45 -1.72 -1.81
N THR A 607 -4.83 -0.86 -1.00
CA THR A 607 -5.23 -0.58 0.38
C THR A 607 -5.22 0.91 0.69
N PHE A 608 -6.24 1.37 1.44
CA PHE A 608 -6.38 2.76 1.89
C PHE A 608 -6.16 2.88 3.41
N GLY A 609 -5.02 2.38 3.88
CA GLY A 609 -4.70 2.25 5.31
C GLY A 609 -4.34 3.56 6.02
N THR A 610 -3.92 4.59 5.29
CA THR A 610 -3.53 5.89 5.86
C THR A 610 -4.72 6.85 5.78
N SER A 611 -5.23 7.35 6.91
CA SER A 611 -6.19 8.45 6.89
C SER A 611 -5.46 9.79 6.88
N LEU A 612 -5.85 10.68 5.97
CA LEU A 612 -5.35 12.06 5.88
C LEU A 612 -6.27 13.05 6.62
N ALA A 613 -7.58 12.83 6.54
CA ALA A 613 -8.59 13.61 7.27
C ALA A 613 -9.82 12.72 7.56
N ASN A 614 -10.37 12.77 8.78
CA ASN A 614 -11.53 11.97 9.17
C ASN A 614 -12.74 12.86 9.40
N GLY A 615 -13.87 12.54 8.76
CA GLY A 615 -15.14 13.22 8.96
C GLY A 615 -15.04 14.75 8.85
N VAL A 616 -14.51 15.27 7.74
CA VAL A 616 -14.52 16.71 7.37
C VAL A 616 -15.82 17.06 6.63
N ASP A 617 -16.10 18.34 6.39
CA ASP A 617 -17.32 18.76 5.68
C ASP A 617 -17.34 18.30 4.22
N ASN A 618 -18.51 17.91 3.72
CA ASN A 618 -18.72 17.55 2.32
C ASN A 618 -19.04 18.79 1.46
N ASP A 619 -18.09 19.72 1.38
CA ASP A 619 -18.23 20.99 0.63
C ASP A 619 -17.51 21.00 -0.74
N GLY A 620 -16.55 20.08 -0.94
CA GLY A 620 -15.83 19.85 -2.19
C GLY A 620 -14.31 20.06 -2.12
N GLN A 621 -13.76 20.50 -0.98
CA GLN A 621 -12.31 20.67 -0.82
C GLN A 621 -11.82 20.45 0.62
N GLN A 622 -10.60 19.95 0.78
CA GLN A 622 -9.94 19.82 2.09
C GLN A 622 -8.43 19.87 1.95
N GLU A 623 -7.77 20.61 2.84
CA GLU A 623 -6.32 20.58 3.01
C GLU A 623 -5.88 19.34 3.81
N VAL A 624 -4.87 18.63 3.32
CA VAL A 624 -4.32 17.42 3.92
C VAL A 624 -2.80 17.52 4.04
N LEU A 625 -2.25 17.11 5.19
CA LEU A 625 -0.80 17.12 5.43
C LEU A 625 -0.17 15.81 4.98
N ILE A 626 0.89 15.90 4.16
CA ILE A 626 1.76 14.78 3.78
C ILE A 626 3.04 14.85 4.61
N THR A 627 3.41 13.72 5.22
CA THR A 627 4.60 13.61 6.07
C THR A 627 5.75 12.92 5.33
N SER A 628 6.99 13.20 5.74
CA SER A 628 8.22 12.63 5.15
C SER A 628 8.37 11.11 5.30
N ALA A 629 7.48 10.47 6.06
CA ALA A 629 7.34 9.01 6.11
C ALA A 629 6.64 8.42 4.87
N ILE A 630 6.10 9.25 3.98
CA ILE A 630 5.31 8.85 2.81
C ILE A 630 6.08 9.21 1.52
N SER A 631 6.42 8.20 0.73
CA SER A 631 7.03 8.38 -0.60
C SER A 631 6.61 7.21 -1.51
N THR A 632 6.06 7.50 -2.69
CA THR A 632 5.54 6.51 -3.65
C THR A 632 5.28 7.13 -5.01
N ASN A 633 5.45 6.35 -6.09
CA ASN A 633 5.00 6.70 -7.45
C ASN A 633 3.58 6.16 -7.76
N SER A 634 2.90 5.61 -6.76
CA SER A 634 1.69 4.81 -6.88
C SER A 634 0.64 5.24 -5.87
N ALA A 635 0.51 6.55 -5.65
CA ALA A 635 -0.51 7.07 -4.74
C ALA A 635 -1.93 6.96 -5.33
N ARG A 636 -2.92 6.81 -4.44
CA ARG A 636 -4.33 7.18 -4.67
C ARG A 636 -4.87 7.93 -3.47
N VAL A 637 -5.75 8.90 -3.71
CA VAL A 637 -6.64 9.47 -2.71
C VAL A 637 -8.03 8.89 -2.91
N ARG A 638 -8.66 8.45 -1.81
CA ARG A 638 -10.07 8.11 -1.72
C ARG A 638 -10.78 9.13 -0.84
N VAL A 639 -11.88 9.69 -1.31
CA VAL A 639 -12.84 10.43 -0.49
C VAL A 639 -14.08 9.55 -0.34
N ALA A 640 -14.48 9.21 0.88
CA ALA A 640 -15.64 8.36 1.16
C ALA A 640 -16.61 9.10 2.09
N CYS A 641 -17.92 8.87 1.95
CA CYS A 641 -18.87 9.37 2.94
C CYS A 641 -18.60 8.71 4.30
N THR A 642 -18.78 9.44 5.40
CA THR A 642 -18.56 8.87 6.75
C THR A 642 -19.70 7.94 7.19
N ASP A 643 -20.95 8.30 6.89
CA ASP A 643 -22.16 7.59 7.33
C ASP A 643 -22.96 6.97 6.17
N ASN A 644 -22.32 6.72 5.02
CA ASN A 644 -22.96 6.19 3.81
C ASN A 644 -21.96 5.36 2.98
N ILE A 645 -22.46 4.44 2.15
CA ILE A 645 -21.67 3.39 1.46
C ILE A 645 -20.89 3.86 0.22
N PHE A 646 -21.09 5.08 -0.24
CA PHE A 646 -20.50 5.58 -1.48
C PHE A 646 -19.16 6.30 -1.27
N PHE A 647 -18.31 6.27 -2.29
CA PHE A 647 -16.98 6.88 -2.28
C PHE A 647 -16.52 7.29 -3.69
N ALA A 648 -15.40 7.97 -3.76
CA ALA A 648 -14.67 8.24 -5.00
C ALA A 648 -13.17 8.00 -4.81
N ILE A 649 -12.49 7.57 -5.87
CA ILE A 649 -11.02 7.47 -5.95
C ILE A 649 -10.55 8.36 -7.09
N ASN A 650 -9.37 8.95 -6.95
CA ASN A 650 -8.79 9.83 -7.97
C ASN A 650 -8.32 9.09 -9.25
N SER A 651 -8.29 9.81 -10.38
CA SER A 651 -8.01 9.26 -11.70
C SER A 651 -6.50 9.01 -11.95
N GLY A 652 -6.03 7.87 -11.46
CA GLY A 652 -4.72 7.29 -11.81
C GLY A 652 -3.61 7.50 -10.77
N ASN A 653 -2.44 6.92 -11.05
CA ASN A 653 -1.26 7.02 -10.18
C ASN A 653 -0.74 8.46 -10.18
N PHE A 654 -0.55 9.03 -9.00
CA PHE A 654 0.22 10.26 -8.82
C PHE A 654 1.44 10.00 -7.91
N THR A 655 2.38 10.95 -7.88
CA THR A 655 3.65 10.78 -7.14
C THR A 655 3.66 11.59 -5.86
N ILE A 656 4.13 10.98 -4.77
CA ILE A 656 4.50 11.64 -3.52
C ILE A 656 6.00 11.42 -3.33
N ASN A 657 6.77 12.50 -3.18
CA ASN A 657 8.19 12.42 -2.86
C ASN A 657 8.42 12.77 -1.38
N SER A 658 9.23 11.95 -0.70
CA SER A 658 9.81 12.26 0.62
C SER A 658 10.55 13.59 0.65
N ASP A 659 11.10 13.97 -0.50
CA ASP A 659 12.00 15.09 -0.72
C ASP A 659 11.20 16.40 -0.82
N GLY A 660 10.52 16.76 0.28
CA GLY A 660 10.33 18.17 0.59
C GLY A 660 11.70 18.84 0.77
N PRO A 661 11.80 20.17 0.62
CA PRO A 661 13.01 20.87 1.05
C PRO A 661 13.26 20.53 2.53
N PRO A 662 14.51 20.26 2.96
CA PRO A 662 14.79 20.17 4.38
C PRO A 662 14.38 21.49 5.05
N ASP A 663 13.80 21.42 6.25
CA ASP A 663 13.43 22.62 6.99
C ASP A 663 14.61 23.60 7.01
N PRO A 664 14.39 24.87 6.59
CA PRO A 664 15.49 25.81 6.39
C PRO A 664 16.29 25.99 7.70
N ILE A 665 17.52 25.50 7.71
CA ILE A 665 18.35 25.41 8.92
C ILE A 665 18.79 26.80 9.35
N VAL A 666 17.96 27.46 10.15
CA VAL A 666 18.28 28.72 10.82
C VAL A 666 19.43 28.44 11.80
N PRO A 667 20.60 29.08 11.66
CA PRO A 667 21.71 28.84 12.56
C PRO A 667 21.43 29.45 13.95
N VAL A 668 21.72 28.68 15.01
CA VAL A 668 21.56 29.10 16.41
C VAL A 668 22.91 29.13 17.09
N PHE A 669 23.26 30.28 17.69
CA PHE A 669 24.46 30.41 18.51
C PHE A 669 24.27 29.69 19.86
N GLU A 670 25.18 28.78 20.20
CA GLU A 670 25.17 28.04 21.47
C GLU A 670 26.10 28.69 22.49
N SER A 671 27.30 29.11 22.08
CA SER A 671 28.30 29.76 22.93
C SER A 671 29.42 30.40 22.11
N GLN A 672 30.39 31.01 22.77
CA GLN A 672 31.64 31.48 22.17
C GLN A 672 32.86 31.04 22.98
N SER A 673 34.03 31.06 22.34
CA SER A 673 35.32 31.06 23.02
C SER A 673 35.59 32.44 23.66
N PRO A 674 36.49 32.53 24.67
CA PRO A 674 36.94 33.82 25.18
C PRO A 674 37.72 34.60 24.10
N ILE A 675 37.29 35.83 23.82
CA ILE A 675 37.97 36.74 22.90
C ILE A 675 38.45 37.96 23.71
N SER A 676 39.71 38.33 23.55
CA SER A 676 40.29 39.51 24.21
C SER A 676 41.26 40.24 23.30
N VAL A 677 41.37 41.55 23.49
CA VAL A 677 42.24 42.46 22.75
C VAL A 677 42.79 43.52 23.72
N ALA A 678 43.93 44.11 23.41
CA ALA A 678 44.36 45.35 24.06
C ALA A 678 43.47 46.52 23.60
N GLU A 679 43.37 47.60 24.37
CA GLU A 679 42.96 48.87 23.76
C GLU A 679 43.99 49.31 22.70
N ASP A 680 43.54 50.11 21.74
CA ASP A 680 44.25 50.57 20.52
C ASP A 680 44.77 49.50 19.52
N ASP A 681 44.66 48.21 19.83
CA ASP A 681 44.86 47.11 18.87
C ASP A 681 43.54 46.63 18.25
N ARG A 682 43.59 45.58 17.43
CA ARG A 682 42.45 45.00 16.70
C ARG A 682 42.37 43.50 16.87
N VAL A 683 41.15 42.97 16.96
CA VAL A 683 40.90 41.53 17.02
C VAL A 683 39.99 41.08 15.89
N GLN A 684 40.37 40.00 15.21
CA GLN A 684 39.53 39.36 14.22
C GLN A 684 38.71 38.26 14.89
N ILE A 685 37.40 38.43 14.96
CA ILE A 685 36.47 37.36 15.38
C ILE A 685 36.46 36.32 14.27
N LYS A 686 36.87 35.09 14.57
CA LYS A 686 36.88 33.99 13.61
C LYS A 686 35.62 33.15 13.73
N LYS A 687 35.31 32.37 12.69
CA LYS A 687 34.29 31.33 12.76
C LYS A 687 34.60 30.22 13.78
N GLU A 688 35.87 29.98 14.10
CA GLU A 688 36.28 29.00 15.13
C GLU A 688 36.13 29.50 16.57
N ASP A 689 35.85 30.79 16.77
CA ASP A 689 35.60 31.37 18.09
C ASP A 689 34.11 31.32 18.49
N LEU A 690 33.22 30.87 17.59
CA LEU A 690 31.76 30.92 17.73
C LEU A 690 31.17 29.51 17.55
N ASN A 691 30.48 29.01 18.58
CA ASN A 691 29.88 27.68 18.58
C ASN A 691 28.40 27.75 18.20
N PHE A 692 27.97 26.87 17.31
CA PHE A 692 26.58 26.74 16.86
C PHE A 692 26.00 25.40 17.31
N GLU A 693 24.70 25.40 17.62
CA GLU A 693 24.00 24.21 18.09
C GLU A 693 24.19 23.04 17.11
N LEU A 694 24.34 21.82 17.66
CA LEU A 694 24.68 20.59 16.93
C LEU A 694 26.02 20.62 16.16
N GLY A 695 26.85 21.66 16.34
CA GLY A 695 28.11 21.84 15.61
C GLY A 695 27.92 22.32 14.17
N LEU A 696 26.85 23.07 13.89
CA LEU A 696 26.48 23.53 12.56
C LEU A 696 27.55 24.45 11.92
N ALA A 697 28.00 24.12 10.71
CA ALA A 697 28.93 24.94 9.94
C ALA A 697 28.20 26.01 9.11
N VAL A 698 28.39 27.29 9.44
CA VAL A 698 27.68 28.43 8.83
C VAL A 698 28.45 29.08 7.66
N ASP A 699 27.72 29.61 6.67
CA ASP A 699 28.29 30.12 5.41
C ASP A 699 28.91 31.51 5.60
N LEU A 700 28.27 32.38 6.38
CA LEU A 700 28.72 33.74 6.67
C LEU A 700 28.48 34.11 8.14
N ILE A 701 29.33 34.99 8.67
CA ILE A 701 29.07 35.79 9.88
C ILE A 701 29.04 37.25 9.42
N THR A 702 28.10 38.05 9.92
CA THR A 702 28.04 39.49 9.68
C THR A 702 28.02 40.22 11.01
N LEU A 703 29.00 41.09 11.23
CA LEU A 703 29.00 42.01 12.37
C LEU A 703 28.14 43.24 12.07
N LEU A 704 27.60 43.85 13.13
CA LEU A 704 26.80 45.06 13.13
C LEU A 704 27.53 46.21 13.85
N PRO A 705 27.22 47.47 13.57
CA PRO A 705 27.73 48.60 14.35
C PRO A 705 27.15 48.59 15.77
N GLY A 706 27.93 49.12 16.72
CA GLY A 706 27.57 49.26 18.13
C GLY A 706 28.41 50.34 18.80
N ASP A 707 28.26 50.48 20.11
CA ASP A 707 28.97 51.50 20.89
C ASP A 707 30.40 51.04 21.23
N ASN A 708 31.33 52.00 21.31
CA ASN A 708 32.73 51.82 21.71
C ASN A 708 33.61 50.93 20.80
N TYR A 709 33.16 50.61 19.58
CA TYR A 709 34.01 49.96 18.57
C TYR A 709 33.70 50.41 17.14
N THR A 710 34.68 50.25 16.26
CA THR A 710 34.51 50.21 14.81
C THR A 710 34.86 48.82 14.28
N TYR A 711 34.44 48.50 13.04
CA TYR A 711 34.75 47.19 12.46
C TYR A 711 34.91 47.24 10.93
N THR A 712 35.66 46.27 10.40
CA THR A 712 35.74 45.97 8.96
C THR A 712 35.74 44.45 8.79
N ASP A 713 34.81 43.92 7.99
CA ASP A 713 34.47 42.50 7.88
C ASP A 713 34.22 41.86 9.27
N LEU A 714 35.14 41.02 9.76
CA LEU A 714 35.11 40.43 11.10
C LEU A 714 36.19 40.99 12.05
N THR A 715 36.89 42.04 11.64
CA THR A 715 37.92 42.72 12.45
C THR A 715 37.25 43.82 13.25
N VAL A 716 37.30 43.71 14.58
CA VAL A 716 36.84 44.72 15.53
C VAL A 716 38.04 45.52 16.01
N ILE A 717 37.88 46.84 16.08
CA ILE A 717 38.83 47.77 16.67
C ILE A 717 38.05 48.50 17.77
N PRO A 718 38.43 48.40 19.06
CA PRO A 718 37.88 49.27 20.10
C PRO A 718 38.04 50.75 19.72
N ASN A 719 37.23 51.60 20.33
CA ASN A 719 37.55 53.03 20.31
C ASN A 719 38.82 53.28 21.13
N GLU A 720 39.56 54.32 20.74
CA GLU A 720 40.69 54.90 21.46
C GLU A 720 40.33 55.05 22.96
N ASN A 721 41.17 54.51 23.83
CA ASN A 721 41.06 54.59 25.29
C ASN A 721 39.77 53.95 25.88
N TYR A 722 39.24 52.90 25.24
CA TYR A 722 38.14 52.09 25.78
C TYR A 722 38.60 50.72 26.28
N ASN A 723 38.56 50.53 27.60
CA ASN A 723 38.71 49.25 28.27
C ASN A 723 37.38 48.71 28.84
N GLY A 724 37.27 47.37 28.98
CA GLY A 724 36.06 46.68 29.44
C GLY A 724 35.45 45.71 28.43
N THR A 725 34.15 45.41 28.54
CA THR A 725 33.47 44.39 27.72
C THR A 725 32.69 45.01 26.55
N LEU A 726 33.22 44.87 25.33
CA LEU A 726 32.48 45.17 24.11
C LEU A 726 31.42 44.11 23.84
N ASN A 727 30.22 44.55 23.45
CA ASN A 727 29.11 43.71 23.04
C ASN A 727 28.96 43.80 21.50
N VAL A 728 29.79 43.05 20.77
CA VAL A 728 29.85 43.10 19.31
C VAL A 728 28.70 42.31 18.71
N ALA A 729 27.68 43.01 18.22
CA ALA A 729 26.49 42.36 17.70
C ALA A 729 26.74 41.68 16.35
N ALA A 730 26.23 40.46 16.19
CA ALA A 730 26.41 39.64 15.00
C ALA A 730 25.15 38.84 14.64
N PHE A 731 25.08 38.40 13.39
CA PHE A 731 24.22 37.30 12.95
C PHE A 731 25.02 36.34 12.04
N ALA A 732 24.62 35.08 12.05
CA ALA A 732 25.16 34.05 11.16
C ALA A 732 24.17 33.77 10.02
N THR A 733 24.67 33.39 8.85
CA THR A 733 23.86 32.99 7.70
C THR A 733 24.18 31.57 7.28
N LYS A 734 23.15 30.76 7.04
CA LYS A 734 23.23 29.44 6.40
C LYS A 734 22.16 29.35 5.31
N ASP A 735 22.54 29.01 4.08
CA ASP A 735 21.64 28.79 2.94
C ASP A 735 20.62 29.95 2.74
N ASN A 736 21.12 31.18 2.86
CA ASN A 736 20.39 32.48 2.86
C ASN A 736 19.47 32.77 4.08
N GLN A 737 19.41 31.89 5.07
CA GLN A 737 18.65 32.10 6.31
C GLN A 737 19.57 32.66 7.40
N ASN A 738 19.11 33.70 8.09
CA ASN A 738 19.86 34.37 9.15
C ASN A 738 19.45 33.87 10.54
N SER A 739 20.41 33.80 11.46
CA SER A 739 20.16 33.60 12.89
C SER A 739 19.39 34.78 13.52
N GLU A 740 18.88 34.56 14.73
CA GLU A 740 18.64 35.65 15.67
C GLU A 740 19.94 36.41 15.99
N ARG A 741 19.81 37.65 16.50
CA ARG A 741 20.96 38.48 16.89
C ARG A 741 21.66 37.90 18.12
N PHE A 742 22.96 37.69 18.01
CA PHE A 742 23.85 37.34 19.11
C PHE A 742 24.78 38.52 19.42
N ASN A 743 25.19 38.67 20.69
CA ASN A 743 26.23 39.64 21.07
C ASN A 743 27.49 38.84 21.39
N VAL A 744 28.55 39.01 20.59
CA VAL A 744 29.86 38.45 20.87
C VAL A 744 30.55 39.35 21.90
N GLU A 745 30.83 38.80 23.09
CA GLU A 745 31.58 39.49 24.13
C GLU A 745 33.07 39.49 23.79
N VAL A 746 33.66 40.68 23.73
CA VAL A 746 35.12 40.88 23.56
C VAL A 746 35.64 41.67 24.76
N THR A 747 36.61 41.10 25.47
CA THR A 747 37.25 41.76 26.62
C THR A 747 38.41 42.63 26.15
N VAL A 748 38.26 43.94 26.24
CA VAL A 748 39.33 44.90 26.00
C VAL A 748 40.11 45.12 27.30
N THR A 749 41.39 44.76 27.28
CA THR A 749 42.30 44.89 28.43
C THR A 749 43.05 46.21 28.36
N ALA A 750 43.13 46.90 29.50
CA ALA A 750 43.72 48.23 29.54
C ALA A 750 45.22 48.26 29.14
N VAL A 751 45.64 49.36 28.54
CA VAL A 751 47.04 49.63 28.16
C VAL A 751 47.43 51.00 28.68
N ASN A 752 48.45 51.01 29.55
CA ASN A 752 48.96 52.22 30.18
C ASN A 752 49.43 53.23 29.14
N ASP A 753 48.79 54.40 29.11
CA ASP A 753 49.10 55.49 28.20
C ASP A 753 50.34 56.29 28.65
N ALA A 754 50.69 57.38 27.96
CA ALA A 754 51.73 58.30 28.44
C ALA A 754 51.11 59.60 28.99
N PRO A 755 51.64 60.19 30.09
CA PRO A 755 51.18 61.48 30.60
C PRO A 755 51.14 62.57 29.53
N VAL A 756 50.04 63.31 29.46
CA VAL A 756 49.90 64.49 28.61
C VAL A 756 50.37 65.71 29.40
N VAL A 757 51.54 66.23 29.03
CA VAL A 757 52.24 67.31 29.74
C VAL A 757 52.18 68.61 28.93
N GLU A 758 51.79 69.70 29.58
CA GLU A 758 51.66 71.04 29.01
C GLU A 758 52.67 72.02 29.61
N ASN A 759 53.13 73.01 28.85
CA ASN A 759 54.22 73.89 29.31
C ASN A 759 53.75 74.99 30.26
N ASP A 760 54.54 75.26 31.31
CA ASP A 760 54.27 76.22 32.36
C ASP A 760 54.95 77.57 32.16
N SER A 761 54.51 78.58 32.93
CA SER A 761 55.29 79.79 33.20
C SER A 761 55.14 80.25 34.65
N ALA A 762 56.20 80.82 35.20
CA ALA A 762 56.25 81.33 36.57
C ALA A 762 57.05 82.65 36.65
N ASN A 763 56.73 83.48 37.63
CA ASN A 763 57.48 84.71 37.93
C ASN A 763 58.10 84.58 39.33
N VAL A 764 59.33 85.07 39.49
CA VAL A 764 60.14 84.95 40.71
C VAL A 764 60.75 86.31 41.07
N GLU A 765 60.53 86.77 42.30
CA GLU A 765 61.10 88.02 42.80
C GLU A 765 62.64 87.99 42.79
N PHE A 766 63.28 89.13 42.50
CA PHE A 766 64.74 89.26 42.47
C PHE A 766 65.37 88.86 43.82
N GLN A 767 66.33 87.93 43.79
CA GLN A 767 67.00 87.34 44.97
C GLN A 767 66.07 86.57 45.94
N ALA A 768 64.92 86.03 45.49
CA ALA A 768 64.13 85.09 46.29
C ALA A 768 64.93 83.82 46.69
N GLU A 769 64.86 83.41 47.96
CA GLU A 769 65.70 82.32 48.50
C GLU A 769 65.42 80.96 47.85
N GLN A 770 64.16 80.51 47.84
CA GLN A 770 63.67 79.30 47.16
C GLN A 770 62.20 79.46 46.77
N VAL A 771 61.83 79.08 45.55
CA VAL A 771 60.44 79.09 45.06
C VAL A 771 60.06 77.69 44.55
N LEU A 772 58.89 77.20 44.95
CA LEU A 772 58.32 75.94 44.47
C LEU A 772 57.40 76.19 43.27
N LEU A 773 57.75 75.63 42.12
CA LEU A 773 56.99 75.69 40.88
C LEU A 773 56.09 74.45 40.77
N THR A 774 54.78 74.66 40.61
CA THR A 774 53.75 73.60 40.62
C THR A 774 53.38 73.14 39.22
N VAL A 775 54.35 72.55 38.51
CA VAL A 775 54.34 72.23 37.07
C VAL A 775 53.53 70.99 36.66
N LEU A 776 52.59 70.55 37.49
CA LEU A 776 51.71 69.38 37.25
C LEU A 776 50.23 69.75 37.37
N SER A 777 49.89 71.04 37.32
CA SER A 777 48.53 71.54 37.62
C SER A 777 47.58 71.57 36.41
N ASN A 778 48.19 71.41 35.24
CA ASN A 778 47.69 71.52 33.88
C ASN A 778 47.88 70.21 33.10
N ASP A 779 48.76 69.33 33.60
CA ASP A 779 49.02 68.00 33.05
C ASP A 779 47.86 67.04 33.36
N THR A 780 47.65 66.07 32.48
CA THR A 780 46.60 65.04 32.62
C THR A 780 47.10 63.68 32.21
N ASP A 781 46.46 62.65 32.76
CA ASP A 781 46.70 61.25 32.42
C ASP A 781 45.41 60.62 31.88
N VAL A 782 45.53 59.66 30.96
CA VAL A 782 44.37 59.04 30.27
C VAL A 782 43.74 57.93 31.13
N ASP A 783 44.57 57.04 31.70
CA ASP A 783 44.15 56.04 32.69
C ASP A 783 43.70 56.72 34.00
N GLY A 784 44.21 57.93 34.26
CA GLY A 784 43.95 58.72 35.45
C GLY A 784 44.98 58.49 36.56
N ASP A 785 46.19 58.07 36.19
CA ASP A 785 47.28 57.78 37.13
C ASP A 785 47.86 59.03 37.81
N VAL A 786 48.57 58.80 38.92
CA VAL A 786 49.02 59.87 39.83
C VAL A 786 50.38 60.42 39.38
N LEU A 787 50.32 61.39 38.48
CA LEU A 787 51.48 62.06 37.88
C LEU A 787 52.52 62.55 38.90
N SER A 788 53.80 62.31 38.57
CA SER A 788 54.93 62.71 39.40
C SER A 788 56.15 63.14 38.59
N ILE A 789 56.95 64.08 39.12
CA ILE A 789 58.17 64.52 38.44
C ILE A 789 59.30 63.52 38.72
N SER A 790 59.80 62.87 37.66
CA SER A 790 60.83 61.84 37.72
C SER A 790 62.24 62.37 37.40
N ALA A 791 62.34 63.40 36.56
CA ALA A 791 63.60 64.02 36.15
C ALA A 791 63.48 65.53 35.92
N VAL A 792 64.61 66.23 35.95
CA VAL A 792 64.73 67.66 35.64
C VAL A 792 66.05 67.93 34.93
N ASP A 793 66.02 68.78 33.90
CA ASP A 793 67.19 69.28 33.19
C ASP A 793 67.18 70.82 33.16
N TYR A 794 68.28 71.41 33.63
CA TYR A 794 68.46 72.85 33.75
C TYR A 794 69.93 73.19 33.63
N GLN A 795 70.25 74.16 32.77
CA GLN A 795 71.61 74.52 32.37
C GLN A 795 71.92 76.02 32.60
N GLY A 796 71.15 76.68 33.47
CA GLY A 796 71.33 78.09 33.84
C GLY A 796 72.32 78.31 34.99
N THR A 797 72.22 79.47 35.66
CA THR A 797 73.16 79.89 36.72
C THR A 797 72.65 79.71 38.15
N GLY A 798 71.37 79.37 38.31
CA GLY A 798 70.74 79.03 39.58
C GLY A 798 70.86 77.55 39.94
N THR A 799 69.90 77.05 40.72
CA THR A 799 69.77 75.62 41.04
C THR A 799 68.31 75.17 41.01
N VAL A 800 68.05 73.98 40.48
CA VAL A 800 66.75 73.30 40.54
C VAL A 800 66.89 71.95 41.25
N THR A 801 65.90 71.60 42.08
CA THR A 801 65.74 70.25 42.63
C THR A 801 64.27 69.84 42.62
N ILE A 802 63.97 68.56 42.44
CA ILE A 802 62.60 68.04 42.56
C ILE A 802 62.23 67.95 44.05
N ALA A 803 61.13 68.59 44.47
CA ALA A 803 60.66 68.57 45.85
C ALA A 803 59.13 68.73 45.91
N SER A 804 58.46 68.00 46.82
CA SER A 804 57.01 68.11 47.04
C SER A 804 56.14 67.92 45.78
N ASN A 805 56.62 67.11 44.83
CA ASN A 805 56.04 66.92 43.49
C ASN A 805 55.96 68.19 42.62
N GLY A 806 56.85 69.15 42.87
CA GLY A 806 57.12 70.33 42.04
C GLY A 806 58.63 70.56 41.86
N LEU A 807 58.99 71.65 41.20
CA LEU A 807 60.39 72.04 40.99
C LEU A 807 60.76 73.16 41.96
N LEU A 808 61.73 72.93 42.84
CA LEU A 808 62.25 73.93 43.76
C LEU A 808 63.42 74.66 43.08
N TYR A 809 63.18 75.91 42.66
CA TYR A 809 64.12 76.78 41.97
C TYR A 809 64.68 77.86 42.89
N THR A 810 65.96 78.16 42.72
CA THR A 810 66.65 79.35 43.25
C THR A 810 67.42 79.99 42.10
N ALA A 811 67.22 81.29 41.86
CA ALA A 811 67.93 82.03 40.81
C ALA A 811 69.44 82.15 41.08
N GLY A 812 70.23 82.40 40.02
CA GLY A 812 71.64 82.74 40.17
C GLY A 812 71.84 84.07 40.92
N SER A 813 72.97 84.24 41.61
CA SER A 813 73.29 85.53 42.27
C SER A 813 73.26 86.66 41.26
N ASP A 814 72.46 87.68 41.55
CA ASP A 814 72.29 88.87 40.71
C ASP A 814 71.76 88.60 39.28
N PHE A 815 71.15 87.43 39.07
CA PHE A 815 70.45 87.08 37.84
C PHE A 815 69.08 87.76 37.77
N SER A 816 68.72 88.25 36.58
CA SER A 816 67.37 88.69 36.21
C SER A 816 67.18 88.44 34.71
N GLY A 817 66.00 87.99 34.32
CA GLY A 817 65.74 87.47 32.96
C GLY A 817 64.93 86.18 32.97
N SER A 818 64.82 85.54 31.81
CA SER A 818 64.14 84.25 31.66
C SER A 818 65.13 83.10 31.77
N ASP A 819 64.80 82.11 32.62
CA ASP A 819 65.40 80.78 32.70
C ASP A 819 64.39 79.75 32.16
N THR A 820 64.84 78.73 31.45
CA THR A 820 63.98 77.60 31.03
C THR A 820 64.41 76.33 31.74
N ILE A 821 63.48 75.65 32.39
CA ILE A 821 63.71 74.37 33.08
C ILE A 821 62.91 73.29 32.36
N GLY A 822 63.59 72.26 31.84
CA GLY A 822 62.94 71.06 31.34
C GLY A 822 62.66 70.08 32.48
N TYR A 823 61.52 69.40 32.46
CA TYR A 823 61.18 68.36 33.43
C TYR A 823 60.53 67.16 32.76
N THR A 824 60.62 65.99 33.41
CA THR A 824 59.99 64.76 32.94
C THR A 824 59.00 64.27 33.98
N VAL A 825 57.76 64.11 33.56
CA VAL A 825 56.64 63.57 34.33
C VAL A 825 56.53 62.06 34.07
N SER A 826 56.09 61.31 35.06
CA SER A 826 55.76 59.88 34.94
C SER A 826 54.50 59.57 35.73
N ASP A 827 53.69 58.66 35.18
CA ASP A 827 52.53 58.01 35.80
C ASP A 827 52.90 57.14 37.03
N GLY A 828 54.12 56.60 37.05
CA GLY A 828 54.59 55.60 38.02
C GLY A 828 54.46 54.14 37.56
N ASN A 829 53.86 53.89 36.39
CA ASN A 829 53.57 52.58 35.83
C ASN A 829 54.39 52.26 34.55
N GLY A 830 54.83 53.26 33.79
CA GLY A 830 55.82 53.07 32.71
C GLY A 830 55.92 54.20 31.69
N GLY A 831 54.88 55.01 31.54
CA GLY A 831 54.83 56.18 30.68
C GLY A 831 55.62 57.36 31.25
N THR A 832 56.21 58.14 30.34
CA THR A 832 56.90 59.39 30.67
C THR A 832 56.76 60.39 29.54
N ALA A 833 56.49 61.64 29.88
CA ALA A 833 56.53 62.77 28.95
C ALA A 833 57.32 63.94 29.55
N SER A 834 57.75 64.88 28.71
CA SER A 834 58.58 66.00 29.14
C SER A 834 57.94 67.35 28.80
N GLY A 835 57.84 68.20 29.81
CA GLY A 835 57.42 69.58 29.71
C GLY A 835 58.58 70.55 29.99
N SER A 836 58.26 71.84 29.94
CA SER A 836 59.18 72.89 30.37
C SER A 836 58.43 74.02 31.07
N VAL A 837 59.09 74.65 32.05
CA VAL A 837 58.61 75.87 32.70
C VAL A 837 59.53 77.03 32.34
N GLU A 838 58.95 78.11 31.85
CA GLU A 838 59.64 79.40 31.73
C GLU A 838 59.58 80.14 33.07
N VAL A 839 60.73 80.46 33.65
CA VAL A 839 60.86 81.16 34.93
C VAL A 839 61.42 82.55 34.69
N ILE A 840 60.56 83.56 34.81
CA ILE A 840 60.93 84.96 34.67
C ILE A 840 61.36 85.48 36.05
N VAL A 841 62.66 85.68 36.23
CA VAL A 841 63.22 86.34 37.42
C VAL A 841 63.18 87.84 37.21
N GLU A 842 62.46 88.53 38.10
CA GLU A 842 62.24 89.98 38.03
C GLU A 842 63.56 90.76 38.10
N ALA A 843 63.56 91.96 37.52
CA ALA A 843 64.71 92.87 37.59
C ALA A 843 64.87 93.43 39.01
N ALA A 844 66.13 93.71 39.39
CA ALA A 844 66.43 94.37 40.66
C ALA A 844 65.62 95.67 40.84
N PRO A 845 64.98 95.90 42.01
CA PRO A 845 64.14 97.09 42.23
C PRO A 845 64.89 98.41 41.97
N VAL A 846 64.44 99.16 40.97
CA VAL A 846 65.07 100.41 40.53
C VAL A 846 64.55 101.57 41.37
N GLU A 847 65.45 102.36 42.00
CA GLU A 847 65.05 103.63 42.61
C GLU A 847 64.58 104.63 41.53
N PRO A 848 63.52 105.43 41.75
CA PRO A 848 62.87 106.17 40.65
C PRO A 848 63.71 107.35 40.11
N ASP A 849 64.04 107.32 38.82
CA ASP A 849 64.73 108.39 38.09
C ASP A 849 63.73 109.23 37.24
N PRO A 850 63.94 110.55 36.98
CA PRO A 850 62.87 111.43 36.43
C PRO A 850 62.69 111.47 34.89
N GLU A 851 61.43 111.57 34.46
CA GLU A 851 60.94 111.90 33.09
C GLU A 851 61.24 113.35 32.63
N PRO A 852 61.01 113.73 31.33
CA PRO A 852 60.74 112.95 30.09
C PRO A 852 61.88 113.20 29.04
N ASP A 853 61.81 113.40 27.70
CA ASP A 853 60.80 113.63 26.62
C ASP A 853 61.54 113.60 25.24
N PRO A 854 60.96 113.62 24.01
CA PRO A 854 59.65 113.17 23.47
C PRO A 854 59.75 112.17 22.26
N GLN A 855 58.57 111.80 21.71
CA GLN A 855 58.19 111.02 20.47
C GLN A 855 58.74 111.55 19.09
N PRO A 856 58.44 110.96 17.86
CA PRO A 856 57.40 109.96 17.44
C PRO A 856 57.70 108.89 16.33
N ASP A 857 56.75 107.94 16.13
CA ASP A 857 56.16 107.23 14.93
C ASP A 857 56.95 107.01 13.59
N PRO A 858 56.70 105.95 12.74
CA PRO A 858 55.37 105.42 12.32
C PRO A 858 55.21 103.92 11.86
N GLN A 859 54.04 103.58 11.26
CA GLN A 859 53.57 102.35 10.54
C GLN A 859 54.33 102.00 9.21
N PRO A 860 54.08 100.89 8.39
CA PRO A 860 52.88 100.01 8.25
C PRO A 860 53.06 98.48 7.86
N ASP A 861 51.93 97.86 7.45
CA ASP A 861 51.56 96.49 6.94
C ASP A 861 52.16 96.11 5.52
N PRO A 862 51.91 94.97 4.78
CA PRO A 862 51.11 93.72 5.02
C PRO A 862 51.56 92.33 4.37
N GLN A 863 50.76 91.25 4.59
CA GLN A 863 50.45 90.04 3.73
C GLN A 863 51.36 88.75 3.56
N THR A 864 50.69 87.68 3.09
CA THR A 864 50.91 86.19 2.93
C THR A 864 51.67 85.74 1.61
N PRO A 865 51.74 84.45 1.08
CA PRO A 865 51.37 83.05 1.51
C PRO A 865 52.26 81.80 1.08
N THR A 866 51.99 80.59 1.66
CA THR A 866 51.93 79.18 1.08
C THR A 866 53.11 78.32 0.49
N GLN A 867 53.01 76.98 0.68
CA GLN A 867 53.67 75.78 0.03
C GLN A 867 55.17 75.48 0.36
N SER A 868 55.84 74.33 0.04
CA SER A 868 55.64 73.05 -0.72
C SER A 868 56.74 71.99 -0.31
N LEU A 869 56.87 70.70 -0.73
CA LEU A 869 56.02 69.54 -1.14
C LEU A 869 56.87 68.22 -1.20
N ASP A 870 56.24 67.03 -0.97
CA ASP A 870 56.48 65.62 -1.42
C ASP A 870 57.86 64.86 -1.49
N ASP A 871 57.73 63.53 -1.25
CA ASP A 871 58.34 62.33 -1.91
C ASP A 871 59.80 61.80 -1.70
N GLY A 872 59.95 60.46 -1.77
CA GLY A 872 60.96 59.86 -2.67
C GLY A 872 61.94 58.71 -2.27
N GLY A 873 61.48 57.48 -2.02
CA GLY A 873 61.94 56.28 -2.76
C GLY A 873 63.25 55.47 -2.49
N SER A 874 63.07 54.16 -2.23
CA SER A 874 63.83 52.97 -2.76
C SER A 874 65.18 52.49 -2.16
N GLY A 875 65.47 51.16 -2.26
CA GLY A 875 66.85 50.65 -2.46
C GLY A 875 67.34 49.31 -1.83
N GLY A 876 67.04 48.13 -2.42
CA GLY A 876 67.86 46.89 -2.31
C GLY A 876 67.84 46.06 -1.01
N THR A 877 68.53 44.90 -0.86
CA THR A 877 69.25 44.03 -1.84
C THR A 877 69.71 42.65 -1.28
N LEU A 878 69.95 41.67 -2.19
CA LEU A 878 70.97 40.57 -2.16
C LEU A 878 70.76 39.17 -1.45
N PHE A 879 70.95 38.08 -2.27
CA PHE A 879 71.77 36.83 -2.04
C PHE A 879 71.24 35.63 -1.19
N VAL A 880 71.59 34.32 -1.41
CA VAL A 880 72.22 33.56 -2.55
C VAL A 880 72.16 31.99 -2.40
N LEU A 881 72.05 31.22 -3.53
CA LEU A 881 72.41 29.80 -3.91
C LEU A 881 72.55 28.61 -2.87
N LEU A 882 72.54 27.27 -3.19
CA LEU A 882 72.13 26.38 -4.33
C LEU A 882 72.49 24.87 -4.04
N TRP A 883 72.04 23.91 -4.88
CA TRP A 883 72.51 22.49 -5.09
C TRP A 883 71.97 21.38 -4.11
N LEU A 884 72.00 20.04 -4.37
CA LEU A 884 72.58 19.18 -5.46
C LEU A 884 71.83 17.80 -5.65
N LEU A 885 71.46 17.44 -6.91
CA LEU A 885 71.25 16.14 -7.66
C LEU A 885 71.01 14.73 -6.99
N ILE A 886 70.67 13.56 -7.63
CA ILE A 886 69.93 13.00 -8.82
C ILE A 886 69.83 11.42 -8.64
N VAL A 887 69.06 10.68 -9.48
CA VAL A 887 68.99 9.20 -9.73
C VAL A 887 67.97 8.42 -8.86
N GLY A 888 67.09 7.52 -9.36
CA GLY A 888 66.72 7.06 -10.73
C GLY A 888 65.54 6.05 -10.64
N ALA A 889 64.54 6.02 -11.54
CA ALA A 889 64.47 5.24 -12.80
C ALA A 889 64.64 3.70 -12.62
N CYS A 890 63.76 2.77 -13.05
CA CYS A 890 62.62 2.74 -14.00
C CYS A 890 61.46 1.83 -13.46
N CYS A 891 60.17 1.98 -13.83
CA CYS A 891 59.50 1.73 -15.13
C CYS A 891 59.59 0.26 -15.62
N ARG A 892 58.53 -0.42 -16.12
CA ARG A 892 57.13 -0.02 -16.46
C ARG A 892 56.24 -1.27 -16.76
N LEU A 893 54.92 -1.06 -16.97
CA LEU A 893 53.89 -2.00 -17.49
C LEU A 893 53.35 -3.05 -16.46
N GLY A 894 52.06 -3.40 -16.42
CA GLY A 894 50.87 -2.82 -17.07
C GLY A 894 49.73 -3.83 -17.37
N VAL A 895 48.54 -3.30 -17.72
CA VAL A 895 47.40 -3.98 -18.40
C VAL A 895 46.33 -4.71 -17.54
N LYS A 896 45.24 -3.97 -17.27
CA LYS A 896 43.79 -4.32 -17.42
C LYS A 896 43.10 -5.48 -16.66
N LYS A 897 41.95 -5.10 -16.07
CA LYS A 897 40.53 -5.50 -16.35
C LYS A 897 39.74 -6.29 -15.28
N ASN A 898 38.57 -5.69 -14.98
CA ASN A 898 37.22 -6.25 -14.77
C ASN A 898 36.90 -7.27 -13.65
N GLU A 899 35.86 -6.89 -12.87
CA GLU A 899 34.64 -7.68 -12.57
C GLU A 899 34.78 -9.12 -12.08
N ARG A 900 34.36 -9.37 -10.83
CA ARG A 900 32.95 -9.64 -10.52
C ARG A 900 32.62 -9.26 -9.07
#